data_AF-A0A925FEW4-F1
#
_entry.id   AF-A0A925FEW4-F1
#
_cell.length_a   1.000
_cell.length_b   1.000
_cell.length_c   1.000
_cell.angle_alpha   90.00
_cell.angle_beta   90.00
_cell.angle_gamma   90.00
#
_symmetry.space_group_name_H-M   'P 1'
#
loop_
_entity.id
_entity.type
_entity.pdbx_description
1 polymer ?
#
loop_
_entity_poly.entity_id
_entity_poly.type
_entity_poly.pdbx_seq_one_letter_code
_entity_poly.pdbx_strand_id
1 'polypeptide(L)'
;VLRFAQLQLSGFQYRKYLGDLNPRGLQETPEPYDPAFRVTTVSVEENGPGTKNAGQIPYVVPPGYQRDRDITTLNNAELNEQALNLSVTDLRDGDARAAFKNVNLDLLQYKGLTMSVHMDNLSDESGTTGAFIRLGTDFTQNYYEIALKNLKATKRGSFNVREPDPEVIWPTENKFDFSLDDLRRLKANRNRQELAGAAPYSEDSEDGRFTYTVVGNPDFSAVQILMLGVRNPKTGDEQTKSFNVWFNEFHASGFDQTSGKAAIARADIKLADFANLSLTGAFKTYGYGGVQTRISERERANSLEFGLASSIALDKLLPDKWGLRIPVYVSYDRRTVKPNFNPLDPDMPLDLSLSSINDEGRRRNYRKMVEENQTRKSINFSNVRKIRLDPAAKARFYDVENFSATYAFSDALRTSVLLDEYRQISHRGGITYSFTRAPRYWEPFKNSKTFEKPVWALLKDFNLSLLPSSVSFQGFMDRSFIKTQLRNADPNTSTFPPTHTTQGVPAQFEKYWLFNRNYAAVWNLSQSLTLNYVAASQAIVDEPYGEVNSQAKRDSVWRSLTNFGRTKNFDQRIGTTWQLPLQKTPFFDWLTAQAVYNVGVNFQANSLGIRDTLGQAFGNVIRNSRERALVGRIDFVALYNKIAGLRWVNSPRPPRRDIARSPGDFEEVERQPSQFVKTLARVLLTVRGINYNYSIQEHTIMPGFLPF
;
A
#
# COMPACT_ATOMS: atom_id res chain seq x y z
N VAL A 1 -33.16 -31.22 -54.77
CA VAL A 1 -31.97 -31.49 -53.91
C VAL A 1 -31.39 -30.16 -53.48
N LEU A 2 -31.45 -29.81 -52.19
CA LEU A 2 -30.77 -28.63 -51.63
C LEU A 2 -29.31 -29.01 -51.35
N ARG A 3 -28.36 -28.28 -51.94
CA ARG A 3 -26.92 -28.46 -51.70
C ARG A 3 -26.37 -27.19 -51.11
N PHE A 4 -25.94 -27.25 -49.84
CA PHE A 4 -25.19 -26.17 -49.20
C PHE A 4 -23.71 -26.45 -49.41
N ALA A 5 -23.01 -25.56 -50.13
CA ALA A 5 -21.55 -25.63 -50.23
C ALA A 5 -20.89 -25.36 -48.86
N GLN A 6 -21.47 -24.42 -48.10
CA GLN A 6 -21.11 -24.11 -46.73
C GLN A 6 -22.33 -23.54 -46.00
N LEU A 7 -22.84 -24.25 -44.99
CA LEU A 7 -23.87 -23.74 -44.08
C LEU A 7 -23.18 -23.31 -42.79
N GLN A 8 -23.21 -22.01 -42.50
CA GLN A 8 -22.55 -21.44 -41.32
C GLN A 8 -23.46 -20.47 -40.60
N LEU A 9 -23.37 -20.47 -39.26
CA LEU A 9 -23.93 -19.43 -38.40
C LEU A 9 -22.78 -18.50 -38.02
N SER A 10 -22.79 -17.27 -38.54
CA SER A 10 -21.77 -16.26 -38.24
C SER A 10 -22.19 -15.40 -37.06
N GLY A 11 -21.28 -15.21 -36.10
CA GLY A 11 -21.42 -14.25 -35.02
C GLY A 11 -20.75 -12.93 -35.37
N PHE A 12 -21.48 -11.83 -35.29
CA PHE A 12 -20.92 -10.49 -35.52
C PHE A 12 -20.37 -9.89 -34.22
N GLN A 13 -19.20 -9.25 -34.30
CA GLN A 13 -18.64 -8.49 -33.16
C GLN A 13 -19.38 -7.17 -32.92
N TYR A 14 -19.87 -6.55 -34.00
CA TYR A 14 -20.71 -5.36 -33.95
C TYR A 14 -22.17 -5.75 -33.72
N ARG A 15 -22.85 -5.01 -32.85
CA ARG A 15 -24.26 -5.22 -32.49
C ARG A 15 -25.10 -4.07 -32.98
N LYS A 16 -26.33 -4.35 -33.43
CA LYS A 16 -27.30 -3.29 -33.78
C LYS A 16 -27.62 -2.45 -32.55
N TYR A 17 -27.55 -1.15 -32.68
CA TYR A 17 -28.10 -0.23 -31.69
C TYR A 17 -29.61 -0.06 -31.95
N LEU A 18 -30.42 -0.32 -30.93
CA LEU A 18 -31.89 -0.28 -31.03
C LEU A 18 -32.51 0.99 -30.44
N GLY A 19 -31.69 1.82 -29.76
CA GLY A 19 -32.16 3.08 -29.19
C GLY A 19 -32.29 4.18 -30.24
N ASP A 20 -32.94 5.26 -29.84
CA ASP A 20 -33.03 6.46 -30.67
C ASP A 20 -31.67 7.19 -30.76
N LEU A 21 -31.34 7.66 -31.95
CA LEU A 21 -30.13 8.41 -32.28
C LEU A 21 -30.41 9.85 -32.67
N ASN A 22 -31.69 10.24 -32.73
CA ASN A 22 -32.12 11.60 -33.05
C ASN A 22 -31.61 12.60 -31.99
N PRO A 23 -31.31 13.85 -32.39
CA PRO A 23 -30.86 14.88 -31.47
C PRO A 23 -31.89 15.09 -30.36
N ARG A 24 -31.43 15.16 -29.10
CA ARG A 24 -32.30 15.45 -27.96
C ARG A 24 -32.84 16.89 -28.09
N GLY A 25 -34.16 17.04 -28.19
CA GLY A 25 -34.84 18.33 -28.30
C GLY A 25 -36.35 18.21 -28.13
N LEU A 26 -37.08 19.32 -28.29
CA LEU A 26 -38.54 19.39 -28.26
C LEU A 26 -39.19 18.87 -29.57
N GLN A 27 -38.58 17.87 -30.21
CA GLN A 27 -39.16 17.23 -31.39
C GLN A 27 -40.12 16.12 -30.97
N GLU A 28 -41.20 15.96 -31.72
CA GLU A 28 -42.10 14.83 -31.55
C GLU A 28 -41.31 13.52 -31.69
N THR A 29 -41.51 12.59 -30.76
CA THR A 29 -40.92 11.25 -30.87
C THR A 29 -41.49 10.61 -32.14
N PRO A 30 -40.66 10.31 -33.15
CA PRO A 30 -41.16 9.75 -34.41
C PRO A 30 -41.88 8.43 -34.16
N GLU A 31 -42.95 8.16 -34.90
CA GLU A 31 -43.64 6.86 -34.79
C GLU A 31 -42.67 5.70 -35.07
N PRO A 32 -42.71 4.62 -34.26
CA PRO A 32 -41.87 3.46 -34.47
C PRO A 32 -42.06 2.89 -35.88
N TYR A 33 -40.95 2.66 -36.58
CA TYR A 33 -40.94 1.98 -37.86
C TYR A 33 -39.66 1.13 -37.98
N ASP A 34 -39.69 0.13 -38.85
CA ASP A 34 -38.55 -0.75 -39.09
C ASP A 34 -37.91 -0.41 -40.45
N PRO A 35 -36.91 0.49 -40.49
CA PRO A 35 -36.04 0.57 -41.65
C PRO A 35 -35.23 -0.71 -41.63
N ALA A 36 -35.36 -1.57 -42.63
CA ALA A 36 -34.84 -2.94 -42.65
C ALA A 36 -33.30 -3.02 -42.49
N PHE A 37 -32.80 -2.70 -41.30
CA PHE A 37 -31.42 -2.38 -41.02
C PHE A 37 -30.67 -3.67 -40.77
N ARG A 38 -29.66 -3.94 -41.59
CA ARG A 38 -28.87 -5.16 -41.55
C ARG A 38 -27.42 -4.80 -41.28
N VAL A 39 -26.85 -5.50 -40.31
CA VAL A 39 -25.43 -5.46 -40.00
C VAL A 39 -24.85 -6.77 -40.50
N THR A 40 -23.99 -6.67 -41.50
CA THR A 40 -23.37 -7.81 -42.18
C THR A 40 -21.88 -7.55 -42.37
N THR A 41 -21.17 -8.50 -42.93
CA THR A 41 -19.77 -8.37 -43.30
C THR A 41 -19.63 -8.57 -44.80
N VAL A 42 -18.75 -7.81 -45.43
CA VAL A 42 -18.29 -8.06 -46.80
C VAL A 42 -16.83 -8.49 -46.74
N SER A 43 -16.45 -9.49 -47.53
CA SER A 43 -15.10 -10.04 -47.51
C SER A 43 -14.51 -10.20 -48.90
N VAL A 44 -13.18 -10.19 -48.99
CA VAL A 44 -12.49 -10.35 -50.29
C VAL A 44 -12.70 -11.75 -50.87
N GLU A 45 -12.80 -12.78 -50.04
CA GLU A 45 -12.98 -14.16 -50.51
C GLU A 45 -14.41 -14.46 -50.96
N GLU A 46 -15.42 -13.94 -50.27
CA GLU A 46 -16.83 -14.21 -50.61
C GLU A 46 -17.40 -13.15 -51.57
N ASN A 47 -16.91 -11.90 -51.53
CA ASN A 47 -17.48 -10.77 -52.25
C ASN A 47 -16.50 -10.07 -53.19
N GLY A 48 -15.32 -10.65 -53.42
CA GLY A 48 -14.31 -10.07 -54.30
C GLY A 48 -14.60 -10.14 -55.80
N PRO A 49 -13.66 -9.66 -56.62
CA PRO A 49 -13.74 -9.62 -58.09
C PRO A 49 -14.06 -10.97 -58.75
N GLY A 50 -13.62 -12.07 -58.13
CA GLY A 50 -13.80 -13.43 -58.64
C GLY A 50 -15.22 -13.97 -58.49
N THR A 51 -16.00 -13.46 -57.52
CA THR A 51 -17.35 -13.97 -57.20
C THR A 51 -18.48 -13.09 -57.73
N LYS A 52 -18.20 -11.84 -58.11
CA LYS A 52 -19.19 -10.87 -58.56
C LYS A 52 -19.40 -10.86 -60.08
N ASN A 53 -20.64 -10.61 -60.47
CA ASN A 53 -21.05 -10.46 -61.88
C ASN A 53 -20.96 -8.99 -62.33
N ALA A 54 -21.01 -8.77 -63.65
CA ALA A 54 -21.07 -7.42 -64.23
C ALA A 54 -22.23 -6.59 -63.64
N GLY A 55 -21.94 -5.36 -63.22
CA GLY A 55 -22.91 -4.45 -62.57
C GLY A 55 -23.04 -4.61 -61.06
N GLN A 56 -22.36 -5.57 -60.43
CA GLN A 56 -22.23 -5.67 -58.98
C GLN A 56 -20.90 -5.08 -58.51
N ILE A 57 -20.91 -4.42 -57.35
CA ILE A 57 -19.71 -3.83 -56.75
C ILE A 57 -18.90 -4.94 -56.06
N PRO A 58 -17.66 -5.22 -56.49
CA PRO A 58 -16.76 -6.15 -55.81
C PRO A 58 -16.13 -5.51 -54.60
N TYR A 59 -15.92 -6.32 -53.57
CA TYR A 59 -15.10 -5.93 -52.43
C TYR A 59 -13.62 -5.99 -52.83
N VAL A 60 -12.92 -4.88 -52.64
CA VAL A 60 -11.47 -4.79 -52.76
C VAL A 60 -10.88 -4.26 -51.48
N VAL A 61 -9.63 -4.65 -51.23
CA VAL A 61 -8.83 -4.09 -50.13
C VAL A 61 -8.70 -2.58 -50.34
N PRO A 62 -8.93 -1.75 -49.29
CA PRO A 62 -8.79 -0.30 -49.43
C PRO A 62 -7.40 0.12 -49.93
N PRO A 63 -7.29 1.27 -50.65
CA PRO A 63 -6.02 1.77 -51.15
C PRO A 63 -4.97 1.92 -50.03
N GLY A 64 -3.75 1.45 -50.29
CA GLY A 64 -2.63 1.55 -49.35
C GLY A 64 -2.51 0.40 -48.34
N TYR A 65 -3.45 -0.54 -48.33
CA TYR A 65 -3.43 -1.73 -47.47
C TYR A 65 -3.14 -2.99 -48.30
N GLN A 66 -2.53 -3.97 -47.64
CA GLN A 66 -2.26 -5.29 -48.20
C GLN A 66 -2.76 -6.34 -47.23
N ARG A 67 -3.21 -7.47 -47.75
CA ARG A 67 -3.69 -8.58 -46.93
C ARG A 67 -2.55 -9.15 -46.10
N ASP A 68 -2.85 -9.43 -44.84
CA ASP A 68 -1.93 -10.14 -43.96
C ASP A 68 -1.60 -11.53 -44.53
N ARG A 69 -0.36 -11.98 -44.30
CA ARG A 69 0.12 -13.29 -44.78
C ARG A 69 0.46 -14.18 -43.61
N ASP A 70 -0.05 -15.41 -43.65
CA ASP A 70 0.33 -16.43 -42.69
C ASP A 70 1.65 -17.08 -43.08
N ILE A 71 2.74 -16.53 -42.53
CA ILE A 71 4.11 -17.01 -42.71
C ILE A 71 4.40 -18.35 -42.02
N THR A 72 3.45 -18.92 -41.28
CA THR A 72 3.60 -20.26 -40.69
C THR A 72 3.35 -21.37 -41.70
N THR A 73 2.75 -21.05 -42.86
CA THR A 73 2.45 -21.99 -43.94
C THR A 73 3.48 -21.90 -45.07
N LEU A 74 3.84 -23.05 -45.68
CA LEU A 74 4.84 -23.09 -46.77
C LEU A 74 4.45 -22.22 -47.98
N ASN A 75 3.16 -22.01 -48.19
CA ASN A 75 2.59 -21.26 -49.30
C ASN A 75 2.30 -19.79 -48.96
N ASN A 76 2.62 -19.32 -47.74
CA ASN A 76 2.34 -17.95 -47.26
C ASN A 76 0.92 -17.47 -47.62
N ALA A 77 -0.10 -18.21 -47.20
CA ALA A 77 -1.49 -17.91 -47.56
C ALA A 77 -1.90 -16.51 -47.08
N GLU A 78 -2.60 -15.77 -47.94
CA GLU A 78 -3.17 -14.47 -47.58
C GLU A 78 -4.43 -14.68 -46.73
N LEU A 79 -4.51 -14.00 -45.59
CA LEU A 79 -5.66 -14.04 -44.70
C LEU A 79 -6.85 -13.30 -45.32
N ASN A 80 -8.06 -13.70 -44.91
CA ASN A 80 -9.29 -13.08 -45.38
C ASN A 80 -9.41 -11.66 -44.80
N GLU A 81 -9.73 -10.70 -45.67
CA GLU A 81 -9.90 -9.29 -45.35
C GLU A 81 -11.39 -8.95 -45.38
N GLN A 82 -11.90 -8.26 -44.34
CA GLN A 82 -13.34 -8.05 -44.14
C GLN A 82 -13.68 -6.63 -43.69
N ALA A 83 -14.79 -6.09 -44.20
CA ALA A 83 -15.38 -4.82 -43.77
C ALA A 83 -16.77 -5.01 -43.17
N LEU A 84 -17.15 -4.09 -42.28
CA LEU A 84 -18.51 -4.00 -41.74
C LEU A 84 -19.43 -3.39 -42.79
N ASN A 85 -20.53 -4.06 -43.14
CA ASN A 85 -21.55 -3.55 -44.04
C ASN A 85 -22.84 -3.20 -43.28
N LEU A 86 -23.18 -1.91 -43.31
CA LEU A 86 -24.43 -1.35 -42.79
C LEU A 86 -25.37 -1.11 -43.97
N SER A 87 -26.41 -1.94 -44.08
CA SER A 87 -27.42 -1.86 -45.14
C SER A 87 -28.74 -1.40 -44.56
N VAL A 88 -29.33 -0.35 -45.15
CA VAL A 88 -30.62 0.20 -44.73
C VAL A 88 -31.56 0.31 -45.93
N THR A 89 -32.83 0.02 -45.70
CA THR A 89 -33.92 0.24 -46.66
C THR A 89 -34.93 1.21 -46.05
N ASP A 90 -35.32 2.21 -46.83
CA ASP A 90 -36.31 3.24 -46.53
C ASP A 90 -36.04 4.02 -45.23
N LEU A 91 -34.79 4.45 -45.03
CA LEU A 91 -34.40 5.30 -43.89
C LEU A 91 -35.07 6.67 -44.03
N ARG A 92 -35.93 7.03 -43.06
CA ARG A 92 -36.63 8.32 -43.04
C ARG A 92 -35.67 9.51 -43.02
N ASP A 93 -36.13 10.62 -43.54
CA ASP A 93 -35.42 11.90 -43.49
C ASP A 93 -35.09 12.29 -42.04
N GLY A 94 -33.84 12.69 -41.80
CA GLY A 94 -33.32 13.01 -40.47
C GLY A 94 -33.00 11.83 -39.56
N ASP A 95 -33.29 10.58 -39.94
CA ASP A 95 -33.08 9.40 -39.09
C ASP A 95 -31.69 8.78 -39.26
N ALA A 96 -31.24 8.06 -38.23
CA ALA A 96 -29.94 7.40 -38.17
C ALA A 96 -30.05 5.97 -37.61
N ARG A 97 -29.21 5.07 -38.14
CA ARG A 97 -29.05 3.70 -37.63
C ARG A 97 -27.57 3.40 -37.44
N ALA A 98 -27.25 2.62 -36.41
CA ALA A 98 -25.86 2.36 -36.07
C ALA A 98 -25.64 0.95 -35.54
N ALA A 99 -24.39 0.50 -35.67
CA ALA A 99 -23.88 -0.66 -35.00
C ALA A 99 -22.77 -0.24 -34.03
N PHE A 100 -22.64 -0.94 -32.91
CA PHE A 100 -21.66 -0.63 -31.88
C PHE A 100 -20.84 -1.84 -31.49
N LYS A 101 -19.65 -1.56 -30.97
CA LYS A 101 -18.73 -2.53 -30.38
C LYS A 101 -18.23 -1.97 -29.05
N ASN A 102 -18.20 -2.82 -28.04
CA ASN A 102 -17.56 -2.49 -26.78
C ASN A 102 -16.06 -2.65 -26.95
N VAL A 103 -15.31 -1.61 -26.58
CA VAL A 103 -13.86 -1.52 -26.71
C VAL A 103 -13.25 -1.08 -25.39
N ASN A 104 -11.93 -1.15 -25.27
CA ASN A 104 -11.19 -0.58 -24.14
C ASN A 104 -9.93 0.06 -24.73
N LEU A 105 -10.08 1.27 -25.28
CA LEU A 105 -9.03 1.97 -26.01
C LEU A 105 -8.60 3.22 -25.28
N ASP A 106 -7.28 3.39 -25.17
CA ASP A 106 -6.65 4.64 -24.75
C ASP A 106 -6.04 5.32 -25.97
N LEU A 107 -6.66 6.42 -26.39
CA LEU A 107 -6.27 7.17 -27.59
C LEU A 107 -5.45 8.43 -27.28
N LEU A 108 -5.07 8.68 -26.01
CA LEU A 108 -4.44 9.93 -25.58
C LEU A 108 -3.16 10.28 -26.35
N GLN A 109 -2.36 9.25 -26.63
CA GLN A 109 -1.03 9.37 -27.21
C GLN A 109 -1.03 9.35 -28.73
N TYR A 110 -2.20 9.20 -29.38
CA TYR A 110 -2.33 9.21 -30.83
C TYR A 110 -2.74 10.60 -31.34
N LYS A 111 -2.44 10.90 -32.60
CA LYS A 111 -2.74 12.22 -33.18
C LYS A 111 -4.09 12.25 -33.88
N GLY A 112 -4.43 11.18 -34.60
CA GLY A 112 -5.68 11.09 -35.34
C GLY A 112 -6.20 9.67 -35.40
N LEU A 113 -7.38 9.55 -36.01
CA LEU A 113 -8.03 8.28 -36.32
C LEU A 113 -8.39 8.27 -37.79
N THR A 114 -8.21 7.11 -38.41
CA THR A 114 -8.42 6.88 -39.83
C THR A 114 -9.31 5.67 -40.06
N MET A 115 -10.25 5.79 -41.00
CA MET A 115 -11.15 4.71 -41.42
C MET A 115 -11.58 4.90 -42.87
N SER A 116 -11.56 3.82 -43.65
CA SER A 116 -12.02 3.79 -45.03
C SER A 116 -13.53 3.54 -45.08
N VAL A 117 -14.24 4.29 -45.91
CA VAL A 117 -15.69 4.18 -46.06
C VAL A 117 -16.09 4.08 -47.52
N HIS A 118 -16.94 3.12 -47.83
CA HIS A 118 -17.56 2.94 -49.13
C HIS A 118 -19.07 3.16 -48.98
N MET A 119 -19.72 3.67 -50.02
CA MET A 119 -21.16 3.82 -50.07
C MET A 119 -21.68 3.42 -51.46
N ASP A 120 -22.75 2.65 -51.48
CA ASP A 120 -23.52 2.37 -52.70
C ASP A 120 -25.02 2.46 -52.47
N ASN A 121 -25.75 2.81 -53.51
CA ASN A 121 -27.21 2.77 -53.56
C ASN A 121 -27.68 2.31 -54.94
N LEU A 122 -29.00 2.13 -55.10
CA LEU A 122 -29.59 1.69 -56.37
C LEU A 122 -29.69 2.82 -57.40
N SER A 123 -29.74 4.07 -56.94
CA SER A 123 -29.96 5.26 -57.78
C SER A 123 -28.67 5.92 -58.27
N ASP A 124 -27.50 5.43 -57.85
CA ASP A 124 -26.17 6.04 -58.06
C ASP A 124 -26.09 7.52 -57.59
N GLU A 125 -26.89 7.89 -56.57
CA GLU A 125 -26.97 9.24 -56.00
C GLU A 125 -25.85 9.49 -54.99
N SER A 126 -25.09 10.58 -55.17
CA SER A 126 -24.06 11.03 -54.22
C SER A 126 -24.53 12.23 -53.41
N GLY A 127 -23.99 12.42 -52.21
CA GLY A 127 -24.22 13.58 -51.36
C GLY A 127 -25.56 13.62 -50.63
N THR A 128 -26.35 12.55 -50.70
CA THR A 128 -27.67 12.45 -50.07
C THR A 128 -27.67 11.70 -48.74
N THR A 129 -26.56 11.04 -48.39
CA THR A 129 -26.44 10.20 -47.20
C THR A 129 -25.16 10.52 -46.45
N GLY A 130 -25.17 10.34 -45.12
CA GLY A 130 -23.99 10.53 -44.29
C GLY A 130 -23.59 9.28 -43.50
N ALA A 131 -22.35 9.27 -43.01
CA ALA A 131 -21.86 8.30 -42.04
C ALA A 131 -21.35 9.04 -40.79
N PHE A 132 -21.25 8.35 -39.66
CA PHE A 132 -20.66 8.92 -38.46
C PHE A 132 -19.98 7.88 -37.59
N ILE A 133 -19.00 8.34 -36.82
CA ILE A 133 -18.29 7.59 -35.79
C ILE A 133 -18.60 8.24 -34.44
N ARG A 134 -19.08 7.46 -33.49
CA ARG A 134 -19.24 7.86 -32.08
C ARG A 134 -18.21 7.15 -31.21
N LEU A 135 -17.51 7.93 -30.39
CA LEU A 135 -16.48 7.49 -29.46
C LEU A 135 -16.80 8.03 -28.07
N GLY A 136 -16.85 7.19 -27.05
CA GLY A 136 -17.10 7.66 -25.69
C GLY A 136 -17.17 6.57 -24.64
N THR A 137 -17.61 6.98 -23.45
CA THR A 137 -17.86 6.09 -22.31
C THR A 137 -19.27 5.49 -22.36
N ASP A 138 -20.18 6.09 -23.12
CA ASP A 138 -21.53 5.57 -23.32
C ASP A 138 -22.08 5.88 -24.74
N PHE A 139 -23.34 5.51 -24.98
CA PHE A 139 -24.02 5.66 -26.27
C PHE A 139 -24.69 7.02 -26.50
N THR A 140 -25.08 7.73 -25.44
CA THR A 140 -26.08 8.83 -25.54
C THR A 140 -25.84 10.05 -24.65
N GLN A 141 -25.05 9.95 -23.60
CA GLN A 141 -24.81 11.03 -22.66
C GLN A 141 -23.37 11.57 -22.75
N ASN A 142 -22.38 10.73 -23.04
CA ASN A 142 -20.96 11.07 -23.05
C ASN A 142 -20.28 10.49 -24.29
N TYR A 143 -20.33 11.22 -25.40
CA TYR A 143 -19.69 10.83 -26.64
C TYR A 143 -19.19 12.03 -27.45
N TYR A 144 -18.14 11.79 -28.23
CA TYR A 144 -17.80 12.56 -29.41
C TYR A 144 -18.43 11.90 -30.63
N GLU A 145 -19.04 12.68 -31.50
CA GLU A 145 -19.53 12.24 -32.81
C GLU A 145 -18.77 12.97 -33.91
N ILE A 146 -18.23 12.22 -34.85
CA ILE A 146 -17.59 12.72 -36.05
C ILE A 146 -18.49 12.31 -37.22
N ALA A 147 -19.19 13.27 -37.79
CA ALA A 147 -20.14 13.03 -38.86
C ALA A 147 -19.61 13.51 -40.21
N LEU A 148 -19.72 12.68 -41.24
CA LEU A 148 -19.48 13.02 -42.63
C LEU A 148 -20.82 13.16 -43.34
N LYS A 149 -21.16 14.39 -43.76
CA LYS A 149 -22.52 14.75 -44.20
C LYS A 149 -22.87 14.25 -45.60
N ASN A 150 -21.88 14.11 -46.48
CA ASN A 150 -22.07 13.90 -47.91
C ASN A 150 -21.20 12.75 -48.44
N LEU A 151 -21.69 11.52 -48.40
CA LEU A 151 -21.00 10.36 -48.97
C LEU A 151 -21.08 10.36 -50.50
N LYS A 152 -19.96 10.05 -51.14
CA LYS A 152 -19.85 9.80 -52.58
C LYS A 152 -20.19 8.35 -52.87
N ALA A 153 -21.22 8.14 -53.69
CA ALA A 153 -21.65 6.81 -54.09
C ALA A 153 -20.75 6.26 -55.20
N THR A 154 -20.35 5.00 -55.08
CA THR A 154 -19.68 4.28 -56.17
C THR A 154 -20.72 3.89 -57.22
N LYS A 155 -20.60 4.46 -58.43
CA LYS A 155 -21.57 4.25 -59.51
C LYS A 155 -21.45 2.86 -60.12
N ARG A 156 -22.57 2.19 -60.32
CA ARG A 156 -22.56 0.86 -60.95
C ARG A 156 -22.10 0.94 -62.40
N GLY A 157 -21.09 0.15 -62.74
CA GLY A 157 -20.50 0.13 -64.08
C GLY A 157 -19.41 1.19 -64.33
N SER A 158 -19.01 1.99 -63.33
CA SER A 158 -17.88 2.91 -63.45
C SER A 158 -16.51 2.25 -63.26
N PHE A 159 -16.46 0.92 -63.13
CA PHE A 159 -15.26 0.15 -62.83
C PHE A 159 -15.30 -1.20 -63.55
N ASN A 160 -14.13 -1.77 -63.83
CA ASN A 160 -14.01 -3.13 -64.32
C ASN A 160 -14.16 -4.11 -63.14
N VAL A 161 -15.16 -4.99 -63.15
CA VAL A 161 -15.40 -5.93 -62.04
C VAL A 161 -14.24 -6.91 -61.83
N ARG A 162 -13.49 -7.25 -62.88
CA ARG A 162 -12.38 -8.20 -62.82
C ARG A 162 -11.08 -7.56 -62.38
N GLU A 163 -10.91 -6.28 -62.68
CA GLU A 163 -9.78 -5.44 -62.27
C GLU A 163 -10.29 -4.09 -61.74
N PRO A 164 -10.98 -4.09 -60.59
CA PRO A 164 -11.55 -2.88 -60.03
C PRO A 164 -10.47 -1.98 -59.44
N ASP A 165 -10.56 -0.69 -59.75
CA ASP A 165 -9.71 0.34 -59.13
C ASP A 165 -10.14 0.56 -57.67
N PRO A 166 -9.27 0.29 -56.68
CA PRO A 166 -9.58 0.51 -55.27
C PRO A 166 -9.97 1.93 -54.92
N GLU A 167 -9.51 2.96 -55.63
CA GLU A 167 -9.85 4.36 -55.34
C GLU A 167 -11.28 4.72 -55.78
N VAL A 168 -11.82 4.00 -56.77
CA VAL A 168 -13.22 4.16 -57.21
C VAL A 168 -14.18 3.48 -56.24
N ILE A 169 -13.76 2.34 -55.66
CA ILE A 169 -14.53 1.63 -54.63
C ILE A 169 -14.40 2.33 -53.28
N TRP A 170 -13.24 2.86 -52.92
CA TRP A 170 -13.02 3.57 -51.66
C TRP A 170 -12.61 5.02 -51.93
N PRO A 171 -13.57 5.91 -52.25
CA PRO A 171 -13.26 7.31 -52.52
C PRO A 171 -12.59 7.97 -51.31
N THR A 172 -11.52 8.72 -51.56
CA THR A 172 -10.79 9.46 -50.50
C THR A 172 -11.67 10.50 -49.82
N GLU A 173 -12.70 11.01 -50.51
CA GLU A 173 -13.66 11.95 -49.94
C GLU A 173 -14.50 11.33 -48.83
N ASN A 174 -14.72 10.00 -48.87
CA ASN A 174 -15.48 9.27 -47.84
C ASN A 174 -14.61 8.83 -46.66
N LYS A 175 -13.28 8.90 -46.78
CA LYS A 175 -12.35 8.46 -45.73
C LYS A 175 -12.49 9.37 -44.50
N PHE A 176 -12.74 8.76 -43.33
CA PHE A 176 -12.54 9.44 -42.05
C PHE A 176 -11.04 9.58 -41.82
N ASP A 177 -10.57 10.82 -41.70
CA ASP A 177 -9.20 11.17 -41.36
C ASP A 177 -9.27 12.47 -40.57
N PHE A 178 -9.33 12.35 -39.24
CA PHE A 178 -9.54 13.48 -38.35
C PHE A 178 -8.54 13.49 -37.20
N SER A 179 -8.21 14.69 -36.74
CA SER A 179 -7.32 14.90 -35.61
C SER A 179 -8.09 14.79 -34.29
N LEU A 180 -7.52 14.08 -33.32
CA LEU A 180 -8.05 14.09 -31.94
C LEU A 180 -7.89 15.46 -31.28
N ASP A 181 -6.98 16.30 -31.77
CA ASP A 181 -6.84 17.68 -31.30
C ASP A 181 -8.06 18.54 -31.66
N ASP A 182 -8.72 18.27 -32.78
CA ASP A 182 -9.93 19.00 -33.17
C ASP A 182 -11.07 18.73 -32.18
N LEU A 183 -11.19 17.48 -31.70
CA LEU A 183 -12.15 17.12 -30.66
C LEU A 183 -11.85 17.80 -29.31
N ARG A 184 -10.55 17.91 -28.96
CA ARG A 184 -10.12 18.67 -27.76
C ARG A 184 -10.49 20.14 -27.88
N ARG A 185 -10.25 20.76 -29.05
CA ARG A 185 -10.61 22.16 -29.31
C ARG A 185 -12.11 22.39 -29.26
N LEU A 186 -12.90 21.52 -29.89
CA LEU A 186 -14.36 21.55 -29.83
C LEU A 186 -14.85 21.57 -28.37
N LYS A 187 -14.34 20.65 -27.55
CA LYS A 187 -14.68 20.57 -26.12
C LYS A 187 -14.21 21.81 -25.34
N ALA A 188 -13.01 22.33 -25.63
CA ALA A 188 -12.50 23.56 -25.02
C ALA A 188 -13.38 24.78 -25.36
N ASN A 189 -13.80 24.92 -26.61
CA ASN A 189 -14.67 26.00 -27.08
C ASN A 189 -16.04 25.94 -26.41
N ARG A 190 -16.65 24.75 -26.37
CA ARG A 190 -17.90 24.50 -25.62
C ARG A 190 -17.75 24.88 -24.15
N ASN A 191 -16.68 24.45 -23.50
CA ASN A 191 -16.43 24.71 -22.09
C ASN A 191 -16.23 26.21 -21.81
N ARG A 192 -15.57 26.95 -22.72
CA ARG A 192 -15.37 28.40 -22.61
C ARG A 192 -16.69 29.18 -22.68
N GLN A 193 -17.68 28.66 -23.40
CA GLN A 193 -19.03 29.23 -23.50
C GLN A 193 -19.93 28.85 -22.31
N GLU A 194 -19.44 28.03 -21.37
CA GLU A 194 -20.18 27.55 -20.19
C GLU A 194 -21.52 26.87 -20.52
N LEU A 195 -21.61 26.27 -21.72
CA LEU A 195 -22.81 25.56 -22.15
C LEU A 195 -23.02 24.28 -21.33
N ALA A 196 -24.28 23.96 -21.07
CA ALA A 196 -24.67 22.74 -20.36
C ALA A 196 -24.18 21.51 -21.11
N GLY A 197 -23.38 20.66 -20.45
CA GLY A 197 -22.75 19.51 -21.10
C GLY A 197 -23.72 18.50 -21.69
N ALA A 198 -24.96 18.42 -21.19
CA ALA A 198 -25.96 17.50 -21.73
C ALA A 198 -26.47 17.88 -23.14
N ALA A 199 -26.31 19.14 -23.56
CA ALA A 199 -26.71 19.58 -24.89
C ALA A 199 -25.59 19.29 -25.91
N PRO A 200 -25.94 18.84 -27.13
CA PRO A 200 -24.94 18.67 -28.18
C PRO A 200 -24.37 20.02 -28.62
N TYR A 201 -23.05 20.08 -28.66
CA TYR A 201 -22.31 21.22 -29.22
C TYR A 201 -21.56 20.76 -30.46
N SER A 202 -21.80 21.41 -31.59
CA SER A 202 -21.26 21.02 -32.89
C SER A 202 -20.50 22.16 -33.56
N GLU A 203 -19.36 21.85 -34.16
CA GLU A 203 -18.62 22.73 -35.07
C GLU A 203 -18.25 21.93 -36.33
N ASP A 204 -18.27 22.59 -37.48
CA ASP A 204 -17.74 22.00 -38.71
C ASP A 204 -16.20 22.08 -38.71
N SER A 205 -15.54 21.09 -39.32
CA SER A 205 -14.09 21.11 -39.51
C SER A 205 -13.67 22.29 -40.40
N GLU A 206 -12.39 22.70 -40.32
CA GLU A 206 -11.87 23.82 -41.12
C GLU A 206 -12.03 23.60 -42.64
N ASP A 207 -11.99 22.34 -43.08
CA ASP A 207 -12.21 21.94 -44.47
C ASP A 207 -13.69 21.68 -44.83
N GLY A 208 -14.61 21.80 -43.86
CA GLY A 208 -16.05 21.59 -44.01
C GLY A 208 -16.48 20.14 -44.28
N ARG A 209 -15.56 19.17 -44.21
CA ARG A 209 -15.84 17.75 -44.51
C ARG A 209 -16.54 17.03 -43.36
N PHE A 210 -16.16 17.36 -42.14
CA PHE A 210 -16.67 16.73 -40.92
C PHE A 210 -17.46 17.72 -40.09
N THR A 211 -18.43 17.20 -39.36
CA THR A 211 -19.07 17.91 -38.25
C THR A 211 -18.72 17.18 -36.97
N TYR A 212 -17.97 17.86 -36.12
CA TYR A 212 -17.60 17.34 -34.82
C TYR A 212 -18.65 17.77 -33.80
N THR A 213 -19.17 16.81 -33.03
CA THR A 213 -20.15 17.06 -31.97
C THR A 213 -19.66 16.48 -30.66
N VAL A 214 -19.82 17.21 -29.57
CA VAL A 214 -19.53 16.75 -28.20
C VAL A 214 -20.81 16.79 -27.38
N VAL A 215 -21.09 15.68 -26.68
CA VAL A 215 -22.19 15.54 -25.72
C VAL A 215 -21.63 15.00 -24.42
N GLY A 216 -21.98 15.64 -23.31
CA GLY A 216 -21.57 15.29 -21.95
C GLY A 216 -20.14 15.69 -21.62
N ASN A 217 -19.44 14.82 -20.90
CA ASN A 217 -18.00 14.89 -20.70
C ASN A 217 -17.34 13.58 -21.17
N PRO A 218 -17.32 13.33 -22.49
CA PRO A 218 -16.70 12.14 -23.05
C PRO A 218 -15.19 12.13 -22.77
N ASP A 219 -14.61 10.94 -22.77
CA ASP A 219 -13.19 10.71 -22.51
C ASP A 219 -12.65 9.68 -23.51
N PHE A 220 -11.67 10.07 -24.32
CA PHE A 220 -11.00 9.16 -25.25
C PHE A 220 -9.70 8.55 -24.69
N SER A 221 -9.37 8.78 -23.41
CA SER A 221 -8.37 8.00 -22.67
C SER A 221 -8.88 6.62 -22.24
N ALA A 222 -10.20 6.46 -22.18
CA ALA A 222 -10.88 5.24 -21.79
C ALA A 222 -12.15 5.05 -22.62
N VAL A 223 -12.00 4.95 -23.95
CA VAL A 223 -13.13 4.69 -24.85
C VAL A 223 -13.69 3.30 -24.55
N GLN A 224 -14.97 3.26 -24.21
CA GLN A 224 -15.70 2.01 -23.93
C GLN A 224 -16.59 1.60 -25.10
N ILE A 225 -17.10 2.59 -25.84
CA ILE A 225 -18.03 2.38 -26.94
C ILE A 225 -17.44 2.97 -28.22
N LEU A 226 -17.37 2.12 -29.25
CA LEU A 226 -17.19 2.54 -30.64
C LEU A 226 -18.50 2.27 -31.38
N MET A 227 -19.14 3.31 -31.90
CA MET A 227 -20.36 3.19 -32.68
C MET A 227 -20.13 3.75 -34.09
N LEU A 228 -20.51 2.95 -35.09
CA LEU A 228 -20.44 3.30 -36.50
C LEU A 228 -21.87 3.36 -37.03
N GLY A 229 -22.24 4.49 -37.61
CA GLY A 229 -23.61 4.72 -38.04
C GLY A 229 -23.71 5.37 -39.40
N VAL A 230 -24.92 5.26 -39.93
CA VAL A 230 -25.36 5.83 -41.19
C VAL A 230 -26.56 6.72 -40.92
N ARG A 231 -26.68 7.81 -41.68
CA ARG A 231 -27.76 8.78 -41.53
C ARG A 231 -28.31 9.19 -42.89
N ASN A 232 -29.61 9.47 -42.91
CA ASN A 232 -30.24 10.29 -43.92
C ASN A 232 -30.31 11.72 -43.35
N PRO A 233 -29.40 12.64 -43.74
CA PRO A 233 -29.41 14.00 -43.20
C PRO A 233 -30.75 14.67 -43.49
N LYS A 234 -31.24 15.49 -42.55
CA LYS A 234 -32.51 16.19 -42.74
C LYS A 234 -32.43 17.15 -43.93
N THR A 235 -33.11 16.85 -45.03
CA THR A 235 -33.09 17.63 -46.28
C THR A 235 -34.50 18.07 -46.69
N GLY A 236 -34.59 19.14 -47.48
CA GLY A 236 -35.89 19.73 -47.88
C GLY A 236 -36.71 18.87 -48.84
N ASP A 237 -36.19 17.71 -49.29
CA ASP A 237 -36.91 16.75 -50.13
C ASP A 237 -37.75 15.75 -49.30
N GLU A 238 -37.48 15.62 -47.99
CA GLU A 238 -38.18 14.73 -47.05
C GLU A 238 -38.26 13.26 -47.50
N GLN A 239 -37.32 12.82 -48.35
CA GLN A 239 -37.37 11.48 -48.96
C GLN A 239 -36.69 10.42 -48.11
N THR A 240 -37.25 9.21 -48.13
CA THR A 240 -36.58 8.02 -47.60
C THR A 240 -35.42 7.60 -48.49
N LYS A 241 -34.30 7.19 -47.89
CA LYS A 241 -33.11 6.73 -48.64
C LYS A 241 -32.76 5.27 -48.31
N SER A 242 -32.34 4.54 -49.34
CA SER A 242 -31.94 3.12 -49.26
C SER A 242 -30.52 2.97 -49.80
N PHE A 243 -29.59 2.52 -48.96
CA PHE A 243 -28.16 2.50 -49.27
C PHE A 243 -27.39 1.51 -48.39
N ASN A 244 -26.20 1.15 -48.84
CA ASN A 244 -25.25 0.32 -48.10
C ASN A 244 -23.97 1.12 -47.86
N VAL A 245 -23.39 0.97 -46.67
CA VAL A 245 -22.13 1.61 -46.31
C VAL A 245 -21.18 0.57 -45.75
N TRP A 246 -19.97 0.51 -46.28
CA TRP A 246 -18.92 -0.35 -45.75
C TRP A 246 -17.92 0.47 -44.95
N PHE A 247 -17.52 -0.04 -43.80
CA PHE A 247 -16.48 0.54 -42.95
C PHE A 247 -15.33 -0.44 -42.82
N ASN A 248 -14.12 0.01 -43.15
CA ASN A 248 -12.92 -0.80 -43.03
C ASN A 248 -11.72 -0.01 -42.48
N GLU A 249 -10.69 -0.73 -42.04
CA GLU A 249 -9.38 -0.18 -41.67
C GLU A 249 -9.44 0.91 -40.61
N PHE A 250 -10.04 0.63 -39.46
CA PHE A 250 -10.04 1.57 -38.33
C PHE A 250 -8.74 1.48 -37.54
N HIS A 251 -7.91 2.51 -37.62
CA HIS A 251 -6.64 2.57 -36.90
C HIS A 251 -6.34 3.99 -36.43
N ALA A 252 -5.46 4.06 -35.43
CA ALA A 252 -4.94 5.33 -34.97
C ALA A 252 -3.73 5.75 -35.80
N SER A 253 -3.68 7.03 -36.16
CA SER A 253 -2.64 7.62 -37.00
C SER A 253 -1.77 8.58 -36.20
N GLY A 254 -0.45 8.45 -36.38
CA GLY A 254 0.53 9.23 -35.66
C GLY A 254 0.54 8.98 -34.14
N PHE A 255 1.64 9.33 -33.50
CA PHE A 255 1.73 9.30 -32.04
C PHE A 255 2.48 10.53 -31.51
N ASP A 256 2.26 10.85 -30.25
CA ASP A 256 2.98 11.89 -29.56
C ASP A 256 4.45 11.50 -29.42
N GLN A 257 5.31 12.29 -30.06
CA GLN A 257 6.77 12.11 -30.07
C GLN A 257 7.46 13.07 -29.11
N THR A 258 6.73 13.64 -28.15
CA THR A 258 7.29 14.52 -27.14
C THR A 258 8.36 13.79 -26.32
N SER A 259 9.60 14.24 -26.46
CA SER A 259 10.74 13.69 -25.72
C SER A 259 10.69 14.10 -24.25
N GLY A 260 10.68 13.12 -23.36
CA GLY A 260 10.82 13.35 -21.93
C GLY A 260 12.29 13.52 -21.50
N LYS A 261 12.48 14.23 -20.39
CA LYS A 261 13.78 14.40 -19.72
C LYS A 261 13.63 13.92 -18.28
N ALA A 262 14.68 13.28 -17.77
CA ALA A 262 14.80 13.04 -16.34
C ALA A 262 16.24 13.29 -15.92
N ALA A 263 16.41 13.84 -14.72
CA ALA A 263 17.71 13.92 -14.09
C ALA A 263 17.56 13.65 -12.60
N ILE A 264 18.57 12.98 -12.04
CA ILE A 264 18.70 12.74 -10.61
C ILE A 264 20.05 13.31 -10.20
N ALA A 265 20.04 14.21 -9.22
CA ALA A 265 21.21 14.78 -8.60
C ALA A 265 21.24 14.33 -7.14
N ARG A 266 22.40 13.86 -6.70
CA ARG A 266 22.63 13.49 -5.30
C ARG A 266 23.97 14.04 -4.85
N ALA A 267 23.99 14.66 -3.68
CA ALA A 267 25.21 15.15 -3.05
C ALA A 267 25.24 14.69 -1.59
N ASP A 268 26.29 13.97 -1.22
CA ASP A 268 26.55 13.55 0.16
C ASP A 268 27.79 14.31 0.67
N ILE A 269 27.60 15.10 1.72
CA ILE A 269 28.63 15.96 2.32
C ILE A 269 28.89 15.46 3.75
N LYS A 270 30.12 15.07 4.03
CA LYS A 270 30.58 14.68 5.37
C LYS A 270 31.38 15.83 6.00
N LEU A 271 30.88 16.39 7.09
CA LEU A 271 31.53 17.43 7.89
C LEU A 271 32.27 16.78 9.06
N ALA A 272 33.43 16.18 8.76
CA ALA A 272 34.27 15.43 9.72
C ALA A 272 33.44 14.45 10.58
N ASP A 273 33.46 14.65 11.90
CA ASP A 273 32.71 13.86 12.88
C ASP A 273 31.43 14.56 13.37
N PHE A 274 31.12 15.75 12.85
CA PHE A 274 30.01 16.59 13.31
C PHE A 274 28.70 16.26 12.59
N ALA A 275 28.69 16.22 11.25
CA ALA A 275 27.45 16.02 10.52
C ALA A 275 27.65 15.35 9.16
N ASN A 276 26.63 14.60 8.74
CA ASN A 276 26.48 14.13 7.38
C ASN A 276 25.22 14.80 6.79
N LEU A 277 25.34 15.40 5.62
CA LEU A 277 24.25 16.04 4.88
C LEU A 277 24.08 15.30 3.55
N SER A 278 22.88 14.80 3.29
CA SER A 278 22.49 14.18 2.02
C SER A 278 21.43 15.05 1.36
N LEU A 279 21.71 15.48 0.14
CA LEU A 279 20.81 16.25 -0.71
C LEU A 279 20.45 15.38 -1.91
N THR A 280 19.16 15.27 -2.19
CA THR A 280 18.64 14.54 -3.36
C THR A 280 17.68 15.45 -4.12
N GLY A 281 17.89 15.59 -5.42
CA GLY A 281 16.98 16.26 -6.33
C GLY A 281 16.67 15.33 -7.49
N ALA A 282 15.41 15.21 -7.87
CA ALA A 282 15.02 14.51 -9.08
C ALA A 282 13.96 15.31 -9.82
N PHE A 283 14.07 15.38 -11.13
CA PHE A 283 12.97 15.85 -11.96
C PHE A 283 12.74 14.87 -13.10
N LYS A 284 11.48 14.75 -13.50
CA LYS A 284 11.05 13.92 -14.62
C LYS A 284 9.92 14.64 -15.34
N THR A 285 9.98 14.69 -16.66
CA THR A 285 8.96 15.36 -17.48
C THR A 285 8.06 14.37 -18.20
N TYR A 286 6.93 14.87 -18.68
CA TYR A 286 6.02 14.21 -19.60
C TYR A 286 6.78 13.56 -20.77
N GLY A 287 6.35 12.35 -21.15
CA GLY A 287 6.93 11.58 -22.24
C GLY A 287 8.17 10.74 -21.86
N TYR A 288 8.68 10.85 -20.63
CA TYR A 288 9.82 10.03 -20.20
C TYR A 288 9.41 8.58 -19.92
N GLY A 289 10.18 7.63 -20.44
CA GLY A 289 10.03 6.19 -20.19
C GLY A 289 11.32 5.44 -20.53
N GLY A 290 11.39 4.17 -20.18
CA GLY A 290 12.46 3.28 -20.64
C GLY A 290 12.31 2.91 -22.11
N VAL A 291 13.34 2.31 -22.71
CA VAL A 291 13.33 1.90 -24.14
C VAL A 291 12.24 0.87 -24.42
N GLN A 292 12.00 -0.02 -23.47
CA GLN A 292 10.98 -1.07 -23.51
C GLN A 292 9.56 -0.59 -23.15
N THR A 293 9.41 0.65 -22.68
CA THR A 293 8.12 1.18 -22.22
C THR A 293 7.21 1.47 -23.41
N ARG A 294 5.98 0.94 -23.39
CA ARG A 294 4.99 1.22 -24.43
C ARG A 294 4.61 2.70 -24.39
N ILE A 295 4.16 3.25 -25.52
CA ILE A 295 3.82 4.67 -25.64
C ILE A 295 2.78 5.10 -24.58
N SER A 296 1.78 4.24 -24.32
CA SER A 296 0.72 4.46 -23.32
C SER A 296 1.20 4.43 -21.86
N GLU A 297 2.33 3.79 -21.59
CA GLU A 297 2.93 3.60 -20.25
C GLU A 297 3.97 4.68 -19.90
N ARG A 298 4.27 5.60 -20.83
CA ARG A 298 5.19 6.72 -20.59
C ARG A 298 4.59 7.70 -19.58
N GLU A 299 5.46 8.50 -18.97
CA GLU A 299 5.06 9.45 -17.94
C GLU A 299 4.04 10.47 -18.46
N ARG A 300 2.91 10.60 -17.76
CA ARG A 300 1.82 11.54 -18.08
C ARG A 300 1.87 12.85 -17.31
N ALA A 301 2.88 13.03 -16.46
CA ALA A 301 3.03 14.18 -15.57
C ALA A 301 4.48 14.67 -15.50
N ASN A 302 4.65 15.89 -15.01
CA ASN A 302 5.95 16.45 -14.64
C ASN A 302 6.13 16.31 -13.12
N SER A 303 7.13 15.57 -12.66
CA SER A 303 7.45 15.45 -11.24
C SER A 303 8.73 16.19 -10.88
N LEU A 304 8.70 16.90 -9.76
CA LEU A 304 9.85 17.52 -9.13
C LEU A 304 9.93 17.06 -7.68
N GLU A 305 11.07 16.48 -7.33
CA GLU A 305 11.34 15.89 -6.02
C GLU A 305 12.61 16.51 -5.46
N PHE A 306 12.53 16.95 -4.20
CA PHE A 306 13.64 17.49 -3.44
C PHE A 306 13.62 16.88 -2.04
N GLY A 307 14.75 16.31 -1.64
CA GLY A 307 14.97 15.69 -0.35
C GLY A 307 16.24 16.22 0.28
N LEU A 308 16.17 16.52 1.57
CA LEU A 308 17.30 16.89 2.42
C LEU A 308 17.24 16.00 3.65
N ALA A 309 18.34 15.34 3.97
CA ALA A 309 18.50 14.59 5.21
C ALA A 309 19.84 14.92 5.85
N SER A 310 19.85 15.17 7.16
CA SER A 310 21.08 15.43 7.89
C SER A 310 21.12 14.66 9.21
N SER A 311 22.24 13.99 9.44
CA SER A 311 22.58 13.35 10.71
C SER A 311 23.66 14.18 11.39
N ILE A 312 23.37 14.73 12.56
CA ILE A 312 24.19 15.72 13.27
C ILE A 312 24.52 15.18 14.68
N ALA A 313 25.79 15.16 15.05
CA ALA A 313 26.27 14.91 16.41
C ALA A 313 26.41 16.24 17.15
N LEU A 314 25.30 16.74 17.72
CA LEU A 314 25.28 18.04 18.42
C LEU A 314 26.21 18.07 19.65
N ASP A 315 26.57 16.91 20.20
CA ASP A 315 27.52 16.82 21.31
C ASP A 315 28.91 17.38 20.99
N LYS A 316 29.32 17.38 19.72
CA LYS A 316 30.62 17.93 19.29
C LYS A 316 30.73 19.44 19.42
N LEU A 317 29.62 20.15 19.62
CA LEU A 317 29.58 21.60 19.89
C LEU A 317 29.68 21.95 21.38
N LEU A 318 29.60 20.93 22.26
CA LEU A 318 29.64 21.09 23.71
C LEU A 318 31.01 20.64 24.25
N PRO A 319 31.43 21.13 25.44
CA PRO A 319 32.70 20.69 26.03
C PRO A 319 32.74 19.17 26.28
N ASP A 320 33.80 18.50 25.85
CA ASP A 320 33.97 17.03 26.02
C ASP A 320 33.83 16.57 27.48
N LYS A 321 34.21 17.42 28.42
CA LYS A 321 34.09 17.18 29.88
C LYS A 321 32.65 16.98 30.35
N TRP A 322 31.65 17.37 29.56
CA TRP A 322 30.24 17.16 29.90
C TRP A 322 29.77 15.75 29.57
N GLY A 323 30.46 15.04 28.67
CA GLY A 323 30.13 13.67 28.29
C GLY A 323 28.72 13.51 27.73
N LEU A 324 28.15 14.53 27.08
CA LEU A 324 26.82 14.41 26.47
C LEU A 324 26.93 13.71 25.11
N ARG A 325 25.91 12.93 24.72
CA ARG A 325 25.74 12.40 23.36
C ARG A 325 24.38 12.80 22.86
N ILE A 326 24.34 13.57 21.77
CA ILE A 326 23.10 14.17 21.24
C ILE A 326 23.05 13.95 19.72
N PRO A 327 22.71 12.74 19.26
CA PRO A 327 22.50 12.47 17.84
C PRO A 327 21.15 13.01 17.40
N VAL A 328 21.16 13.87 16.40
CA VAL A 328 19.97 14.49 15.80
C VAL A 328 19.90 14.12 14.32
N TYR A 329 18.73 13.70 13.88
CA TYR A 329 18.41 13.48 12.48
C TYR A 329 17.32 14.45 12.06
N VAL A 330 17.52 15.16 10.96
CA VAL A 330 16.52 16.07 10.39
C VAL A 330 16.31 15.67 8.94
N SER A 331 15.06 15.56 8.51
CA SER A 331 14.72 15.39 7.09
C SER A 331 13.62 16.33 6.62
N TYR A 332 13.71 16.73 5.36
CA TYR A 332 12.71 17.49 4.64
C TYR A 332 12.61 16.96 3.21
N ASP A 333 11.44 16.44 2.85
CA ASP A 333 11.17 15.91 1.53
C ASP A 333 9.96 16.63 0.95
N ARG A 334 10.05 17.06 -0.31
CA ARG A 334 8.94 17.66 -1.06
C ARG A 334 8.88 17.06 -2.45
N ARG A 335 7.70 16.58 -2.82
CA ARG A 335 7.36 16.07 -4.14
C ARG A 335 6.18 16.85 -4.68
N THR A 336 6.33 17.39 -5.87
CA THR A 336 5.27 18.08 -6.61
C THR A 336 5.09 17.39 -7.95
N VAL A 337 3.88 16.94 -8.25
CA VAL A 337 3.51 16.31 -9.51
C VAL A 337 2.49 17.19 -10.21
N LYS A 338 2.86 17.69 -11.39
CA LYS A 338 2.02 18.51 -12.25
C LYS A 338 1.52 17.65 -13.40
N PRO A 339 0.23 17.27 -13.45
CA PRO A 339 -0.28 16.41 -14.51
C PRO A 339 -0.31 17.18 -15.84
N ASN A 340 0.04 16.51 -16.95
CA ASN A 340 -0.01 17.11 -18.29
C ASN A 340 -1.45 17.18 -18.82
N PHE A 341 -2.26 16.18 -18.45
CA PHE A 341 -3.69 16.11 -18.72
C PHE A 341 -4.49 16.49 -17.48
N ASN A 342 -5.70 16.97 -17.66
CA ASN A 342 -6.56 17.36 -16.55
C ASN A 342 -7.07 16.11 -15.79
N PRO A 343 -6.81 15.96 -14.48
CA PRO A 343 -7.25 14.77 -13.74
C PRO A 343 -8.77 14.57 -13.66
N LEU A 344 -9.55 15.64 -13.81
CA LEU A 344 -11.02 15.59 -13.87
C LEU A 344 -11.54 15.44 -15.30
N ASP A 345 -10.65 15.58 -16.29
CA ASP A 345 -10.97 15.50 -17.71
C ASP A 345 -9.78 14.94 -18.51
N PRO A 346 -9.51 13.62 -18.41
CA PRO A 346 -8.22 13.03 -18.78
C PRO A 346 -7.85 13.17 -20.26
N ASP A 347 -8.82 13.39 -21.14
CA ASP A 347 -8.63 13.60 -22.58
C ASP A 347 -8.11 15.00 -22.95
N MET A 348 -8.27 15.96 -22.03
CA MET A 348 -7.89 17.36 -22.21
C MET A 348 -6.52 17.67 -21.60
N PRO A 349 -5.58 18.27 -22.38
CA PRO A 349 -4.39 18.87 -21.80
C PRO A 349 -4.76 19.89 -20.72
N LEU A 350 -4.00 19.91 -19.62
CA LEU A 350 -4.28 20.78 -18.49
C LEU A 350 -4.21 22.26 -18.91
N ASP A 351 -3.23 22.64 -19.71
CA ASP A 351 -3.08 24.02 -20.17
C ASP A 351 -4.26 24.48 -21.03
N LEU A 352 -4.80 23.59 -21.89
CA LEU A 352 -5.99 23.86 -22.69
C LEU A 352 -7.22 24.03 -21.79
N SER A 353 -7.40 23.16 -20.79
CA SER A 353 -8.46 23.29 -19.77
C SER A 353 -8.35 24.57 -18.94
N LEU A 354 -7.14 25.05 -18.66
CA LEU A 354 -6.93 26.30 -17.93
C LEU A 354 -7.23 27.53 -18.81
N SER A 355 -7.01 27.42 -20.11
CA SER A 355 -7.32 28.48 -21.10
C SER A 355 -8.80 28.62 -21.43
N SER A 356 -9.64 27.62 -21.10
CA SER A 356 -11.10 27.74 -21.22
C SER A 356 -11.73 28.43 -20.01
N ILE A 357 -11.02 28.53 -18.88
CA ILE A 357 -11.48 29.26 -17.69
C ILE A 357 -11.22 30.75 -17.89
N ASN A 358 -12.27 31.56 -17.95
CA ASN A 358 -12.16 33.01 -18.16
C ASN A 358 -11.62 33.76 -16.92
N ASP A 359 -12.06 33.39 -15.70
CA ASP A 359 -11.61 34.00 -14.45
C ASP A 359 -10.19 33.56 -14.03
N GLU A 360 -9.28 34.51 -13.86
CA GLU A 360 -7.91 34.25 -13.41
C GLU A 360 -7.81 33.68 -11.99
N GLY A 361 -8.68 34.14 -11.08
CA GLY A 361 -8.69 33.69 -9.68
C GLY A 361 -8.99 32.21 -9.61
N ARG A 362 -10.09 31.80 -10.24
CA ARG A 362 -10.47 30.40 -10.44
C ARG A 362 -9.38 29.61 -11.17
N ARG A 363 -8.80 30.13 -12.25
CA ARG A 363 -7.75 29.44 -13.02
C ARG A 363 -6.54 29.09 -12.13
N ARG A 364 -6.09 30.01 -11.28
CA ARG A 364 -4.97 29.76 -10.33
C ARG A 364 -5.35 28.73 -9.27
N ASN A 365 -6.56 28.81 -8.74
CA ASN A 365 -7.05 27.86 -7.72
C ASN A 365 -7.19 26.45 -8.31
N TYR A 366 -7.73 26.33 -9.52
CA TYR A 366 -7.86 25.06 -10.23
C TYR A 366 -6.48 24.42 -10.48
N ARG A 367 -5.50 25.20 -10.95
CA ARG A 367 -4.11 24.72 -11.13
C ARG A 367 -3.54 24.15 -9.82
N LYS A 368 -3.68 24.88 -8.70
CA LYS A 368 -3.20 24.39 -7.39
C LYS A 368 -3.93 23.13 -6.91
N MET A 369 -5.22 23.01 -7.26
CA MET A 369 -6.06 21.87 -6.87
C MET A 369 -5.64 20.58 -7.59
N VAL A 370 -5.33 20.66 -8.89
CA VAL A 370 -4.94 19.47 -9.69
C VAL A 370 -3.48 19.04 -9.47
N GLU A 371 -2.62 19.94 -8.98
CA GLU A 371 -1.25 19.60 -8.62
C GLU A 371 -1.22 18.72 -7.37
N GLU A 372 -0.62 17.53 -7.48
CA GLU A 372 -0.37 16.69 -6.32
C GLU A 372 0.90 17.19 -5.62
N ASN A 373 0.77 17.50 -4.33
CA ASN A 373 1.89 17.91 -3.50
C ASN A 373 2.00 16.99 -2.29
N GLN A 374 3.21 16.54 -2.01
CA GLN A 374 3.54 15.79 -0.81
C GLN A 374 4.74 16.45 -0.13
N THR A 375 4.63 16.73 1.15
CA THR A 375 5.71 17.28 1.98
C THR A 375 5.86 16.43 3.22
N ARG A 376 7.07 15.99 3.51
CA ARG A 376 7.41 15.26 4.73
C ARG A 376 8.50 16.01 5.49
N LYS A 377 8.31 16.20 6.77
CA LYS A 377 9.27 16.80 7.68
C LYS A 377 9.51 15.81 8.80
N SER A 378 10.76 15.60 9.19
CA SER A 378 11.06 14.80 10.37
C SER A 378 12.22 15.36 11.17
N ILE A 379 12.14 15.23 12.50
CA ILE A 379 13.20 15.60 13.44
C ILE A 379 13.25 14.51 14.50
N ASN A 380 14.38 13.82 14.61
CA ASN A 380 14.58 12.70 15.52
C ASN A 380 15.84 12.91 16.37
N PHE A 381 15.68 12.95 17.68
CA PHE A 381 16.72 12.86 18.69
C PHE A 381 16.77 11.42 19.17
N SER A 382 17.84 10.68 18.87
CA SER A 382 17.94 9.27 19.25
C SER A 382 18.85 9.11 20.46
N ASN A 383 18.38 8.45 21.53
CA ASN A 383 19.24 8.04 22.64
C ASN A 383 20.13 9.17 23.20
N VAL A 384 19.53 10.34 23.42
CA VAL A 384 20.18 11.48 24.07
C VAL A 384 20.50 11.09 25.50
N ARG A 385 21.78 11.07 25.86
CA ARG A 385 22.24 10.61 27.18
C ARG A 385 23.56 11.24 27.58
N LYS A 386 23.85 11.19 28.87
CA LYS A 386 25.19 11.49 29.40
C LYS A 386 25.97 10.20 29.57
N ILE A 387 27.17 10.14 28.99
CA ILE A 387 28.14 9.07 29.20
C ILE A 387 29.04 9.38 30.40
N ARG A 388 29.35 8.34 31.16
CA ARG A 388 30.32 8.41 32.25
C ARG A 388 31.73 8.49 31.66
N LEU A 389 32.47 9.55 31.99
CA LEU A 389 33.82 9.78 31.47
C LEU A 389 34.90 9.00 32.25
N ASP A 390 34.68 8.75 33.54
CA ASP A 390 35.57 7.96 34.40
C ASP A 390 34.97 6.56 34.67
N PRO A 391 35.55 5.49 34.10
CA PRO A 391 35.10 4.12 34.35
C PRO A 391 35.21 3.68 35.82
N ALA A 392 36.06 4.31 36.63
CA ALA A 392 36.25 3.99 38.05
C ALA A 392 35.21 4.66 38.96
N ALA A 393 34.46 5.66 38.46
CA ALA A 393 33.45 6.36 39.22
C ALA A 393 32.25 5.44 39.54
N LYS A 394 31.86 5.37 40.82
CA LYS A 394 30.74 4.54 41.27
C LYS A 394 29.40 5.04 40.73
N ALA A 395 28.62 4.15 40.12
CA ALA A 395 27.23 4.43 39.72
C ALA A 395 26.35 4.66 40.96
N ARG A 396 25.74 5.84 41.05
CA ARG A 396 24.74 6.19 42.06
C ARG A 396 23.35 6.17 41.43
N PHE A 397 22.34 5.93 42.26
CA PHE A 397 20.95 5.81 41.83
C PHE A 397 20.42 7.09 41.16
N TYR A 398 20.84 8.25 41.66
CA TYR A 398 20.38 9.57 41.19
C TYR A 398 21.24 10.18 40.07
N ASP A 399 22.20 9.44 39.52
CA ASP A 399 23.05 9.96 38.45
C ASP A 399 22.25 10.16 37.16
N VAL A 400 22.44 11.33 36.53
CA VAL A 400 21.81 11.66 35.23
C VAL A 400 22.25 10.72 34.11
N GLU A 401 23.41 10.07 34.26
CA GLU A 401 23.95 9.07 33.33
C GLU A 401 23.07 7.82 33.21
N ASN A 402 22.19 7.58 34.19
CA ASN A 402 21.21 6.50 34.14
C ASN A 402 20.01 6.82 33.25
N PHE A 403 19.85 8.08 32.82
CA PHE A 403 18.75 8.53 31.97
C PHE A 403 19.17 8.61 30.49
N SER A 404 18.26 8.18 29.63
CA SER A 404 18.33 8.40 28.19
C SER A 404 16.97 8.84 27.67
N ALA A 405 16.96 9.75 26.70
CA ALA A 405 15.75 10.28 26.10
C ALA A 405 15.78 10.09 24.59
N THR A 406 14.63 9.81 23.99
CA THR A 406 14.43 9.77 22.54
C THR A 406 13.19 10.59 22.22
N TYR A 407 13.26 11.41 21.19
CA TYR A 407 12.12 12.19 20.70
C TYR A 407 12.15 12.24 19.18
N ALA A 408 11.03 11.91 18.54
CA ALA A 408 10.86 11.89 17.11
C ALA A 408 9.57 12.62 16.75
N PHE A 409 9.67 13.53 15.80
CA PHE A 409 8.57 14.28 15.23
C PHE A 409 8.51 14.00 13.74
N SER A 410 7.32 13.74 13.21
CA SER A 410 7.09 13.63 11.78
C SER A 410 5.79 14.33 11.39
N ASP A 411 5.84 15.16 10.35
CA ASP A 411 4.69 15.83 9.74
C ASP A 411 4.68 15.49 8.25
N ALA A 412 3.66 14.75 7.81
CA ALA A 412 3.45 14.37 6.42
C ALA A 412 2.15 15.02 5.94
N LEU A 413 2.26 15.91 4.96
CA LEU A 413 1.16 16.60 4.30
C LEU A 413 1.07 16.11 2.86
N ARG A 414 -0.13 15.75 2.42
CA ARG A 414 -0.45 15.40 1.03
C ARG A 414 -1.70 16.16 0.60
N THR A 415 -1.65 16.72 -0.60
CA THR A 415 -2.79 17.35 -1.28
C THR A 415 -2.88 16.79 -2.70
N SER A 416 -4.09 16.55 -3.20
CA SER A 416 -4.35 16.12 -4.57
C SER A 416 -5.71 16.64 -5.01
N VAL A 417 -6.17 16.33 -6.23
CA VAL A 417 -7.47 16.82 -6.73
C VAL A 417 -8.65 16.44 -5.80
N LEU A 418 -8.67 15.21 -5.27
CA LEU A 418 -9.71 14.73 -4.34
C LEU A 418 -9.38 14.99 -2.86
N LEU A 419 -8.12 15.29 -2.53
CA LEU A 419 -7.66 15.50 -1.15
C LEU A 419 -7.27 16.96 -0.94
N ASP A 420 -8.06 17.69 -0.16
CA ASP A 420 -7.70 19.05 0.25
C ASP A 420 -6.52 19.06 1.20
N GLU A 421 -6.59 18.20 2.20
CA GLU A 421 -5.56 18.03 3.20
C GLU A 421 -5.60 16.58 3.70
N TYR A 422 -4.55 15.82 3.45
CA TYR A 422 -4.21 14.65 4.25
C TYR A 422 -2.99 15.00 5.07
N ARG A 423 -3.13 15.14 6.38
CA ARG A 423 -2.04 15.53 7.27
C ARG A 423 -1.89 14.53 8.40
N GLN A 424 -0.72 13.89 8.46
CA GLN A 424 -0.33 12.95 9.49
C GLN A 424 0.79 13.55 10.34
N ILE A 425 0.49 13.83 11.60
CA ILE A 425 1.42 14.35 12.59
C ILE A 425 1.68 13.25 13.61
N SER A 426 2.95 12.85 13.75
CA SER A 426 3.38 11.88 14.75
C SER A 426 4.38 12.51 15.71
N HIS A 427 4.17 12.28 17.01
CA HIS A 427 5.11 12.57 18.07
C HIS A 427 5.41 11.28 18.81
N ARG A 428 6.66 10.86 18.83
CA ARG A 428 7.15 9.71 19.58
C ARG A 428 8.20 10.17 20.56
N GLY A 429 7.96 9.95 21.83
CA GLY A 429 8.87 10.38 22.89
C GLY A 429 9.07 9.26 23.87
N GLY A 430 10.28 9.08 24.38
CA GLY A 430 10.51 8.13 25.45
C GLY A 430 11.67 8.51 26.34
N ILE A 431 11.52 8.21 27.63
CA ILE A 431 12.55 8.35 28.64
C ILE A 431 12.81 6.96 29.19
N THR A 432 14.08 6.56 29.21
CA THR A 432 14.52 5.31 29.82
C THR A 432 15.50 5.64 30.94
N TYR A 433 15.16 5.20 32.15
CA TYR A 433 16.04 5.15 33.30
C TYR A 433 16.55 3.72 33.46
N SER A 434 17.86 3.53 33.61
CA SER A 434 18.47 2.23 33.85
C SER A 434 19.63 2.38 34.81
N PHE A 435 19.46 1.85 36.02
CA PHE A 435 20.47 1.82 37.06
C PHE A 435 20.85 0.37 37.34
N THR A 436 22.16 0.10 37.36
CA THR A 436 22.70 -1.21 37.72
C THR A 436 23.86 -1.03 38.67
N ARG A 437 23.94 -1.88 39.69
CA ARG A 437 25.04 -1.92 40.65
C ARG A 437 25.44 -3.36 40.96
N ALA A 438 26.70 -3.54 41.34
CA ALA A 438 27.11 -4.79 41.96
C ALA A 438 26.38 -4.98 43.30
N PRO A 439 25.81 -6.17 43.59
CA PRO A 439 25.16 -6.43 44.87
C PRO A 439 26.20 -6.38 46.00
N ARG A 440 25.92 -5.57 47.03
CA ARG A 440 26.68 -5.57 48.28
C ARG A 440 25.88 -6.33 49.33
N TYR A 441 26.44 -7.41 49.82
CA TYR A 441 25.83 -8.24 50.85
C TYR A 441 26.30 -7.80 52.23
N TRP A 442 25.35 -7.68 53.16
CA TRP A 442 25.60 -7.54 54.58
C TRP A 442 25.69 -8.93 55.19
N GLU A 443 26.85 -9.26 55.76
CA GLU A 443 27.20 -10.59 56.28
C GLU A 443 27.55 -10.48 57.78
N PRO A 444 26.55 -10.39 58.69
CA PRO A 444 26.77 -10.06 60.10
C PRO A 444 27.58 -11.12 60.87
N PHE A 445 27.52 -12.39 60.45
CA PHE A 445 28.09 -13.52 61.19
C PHE A 445 29.40 -14.04 60.62
N LYS A 446 29.90 -13.46 59.51
CA LYS A 446 31.09 -13.94 58.79
C LYS A 446 32.34 -14.07 59.67
N ASN A 447 32.53 -13.11 60.59
CA ASN A 447 33.72 -13.00 61.44
C ASN A 447 33.53 -13.62 62.84
N SER A 448 32.39 -14.26 63.11
CA SER A 448 32.12 -14.87 64.42
C SER A 448 32.74 -16.27 64.51
N LYS A 449 33.53 -16.50 65.55
CA LYS A 449 34.18 -17.82 65.81
C LYS A 449 33.17 -18.88 66.28
N THR A 450 32.06 -18.46 66.90
CA THR A 450 31.01 -19.34 67.44
C THR A 450 30.28 -20.14 66.35
N PHE A 451 30.16 -19.57 65.14
CA PHE A 451 29.45 -20.21 64.02
C PHE A 451 30.39 -20.94 63.04
N GLU A 452 31.64 -21.25 63.43
CA GLU A 452 32.58 -22.04 62.62
C GLU A 452 32.24 -23.52 62.51
N LYS A 453 31.43 -24.06 63.43
CA LYS A 453 31.07 -25.49 63.38
C LYS A 453 30.20 -25.79 62.15
N PRO A 454 30.35 -26.97 61.51
CA PRO A 454 29.62 -27.33 60.28
C PRO A 454 28.10 -27.24 60.38
N VAL A 455 27.55 -27.44 61.58
CA VAL A 455 26.10 -27.37 61.86
C VAL A 455 25.56 -25.92 61.77
N TRP A 456 26.41 -24.91 62.02
CA TRP A 456 26.03 -23.50 62.02
C TRP A 456 26.46 -22.74 60.75
N ALA A 457 26.98 -23.45 59.75
CA ALA A 457 27.48 -22.88 58.49
C ALA A 457 26.41 -22.05 57.74
N LEU A 458 25.13 -22.43 57.84
CA LEU A 458 24.01 -21.66 57.29
C LEU A 458 23.84 -20.28 57.94
N LEU A 459 24.05 -20.18 59.25
CA LEU A 459 23.93 -18.92 59.98
C LEU A 459 25.17 -18.04 59.75
N LYS A 460 26.36 -18.64 59.68
CA LYS A 460 27.61 -17.92 59.38
C LYS A 460 27.58 -17.24 58.01
N ASP A 461 27.04 -17.93 57.02
CA ASP A 461 26.96 -17.47 55.62
C ASP A 461 25.69 -16.68 55.30
N PHE A 462 24.92 -16.30 56.33
CA PHE A 462 23.76 -15.45 56.14
C PHE A 462 24.20 -14.14 55.50
N ASN A 463 23.63 -13.86 54.33
CA ASN A 463 23.95 -12.70 53.54
C ASN A 463 22.67 -12.05 53.02
N LEU A 464 22.58 -10.74 53.17
CA LEU A 464 21.39 -9.97 52.76
C LEU A 464 21.82 -8.71 52.02
N SER A 465 21.27 -8.47 50.82
CA SER A 465 21.39 -7.19 50.14
C SER A 465 20.12 -6.38 50.31
N LEU A 466 20.24 -5.19 50.91
CA LEU A 466 19.10 -4.32 51.22
C LEU A 466 18.58 -3.50 50.04
N LEU A 467 19.34 -3.42 48.94
CA LEU A 467 18.99 -2.59 47.78
C LEU A 467 18.95 -3.46 46.53
N PRO A 468 18.10 -3.13 45.54
CA PRO A 468 18.03 -3.86 44.27
C PRO A 468 19.37 -3.81 43.53
N SER A 469 19.65 -4.85 42.74
CA SER A 469 20.85 -4.94 41.90
C SER A 469 20.70 -4.14 40.61
N SER A 470 19.48 -4.12 40.04
CA SER A 470 19.15 -3.21 38.95
C SER A 470 17.71 -2.72 39.05
N VAL A 471 17.49 -1.50 38.58
CA VAL A 471 16.19 -0.87 38.45
C VAL A 471 16.14 -0.20 37.08
N SER A 472 15.13 -0.52 36.29
CA SER A 472 14.85 0.15 35.03
C SER A 472 13.41 0.60 34.96
N PHE A 473 13.24 1.77 34.34
CA PHE A 473 11.96 2.36 34.03
C PHE A 473 12.01 2.90 32.62
N GLN A 474 10.99 2.64 31.82
CA GLN A 474 10.86 3.19 30.48
C GLN A 474 9.46 3.73 30.30
N GLY A 475 9.33 5.03 30.07
CA GLY A 475 8.09 5.66 29.63
C GLY A 475 8.20 5.97 28.14
N PHE A 476 7.27 5.49 27.32
CA PHE A 476 7.20 5.78 25.89
C PHE A 476 5.80 6.28 25.53
N MET A 477 5.73 7.42 24.87
CA MET A 477 4.54 8.02 24.32
C MET A 477 4.57 7.97 22.80
N ASP A 478 3.48 7.52 22.19
CA ASP A 478 3.26 7.56 20.74
C ASP A 478 1.92 8.26 20.47
N ARG A 479 2.00 9.48 19.97
CA ARG A 479 0.84 10.28 19.57
C ARG A 479 0.82 10.35 18.04
N SER A 480 -0.30 9.96 17.45
CA SER A 480 -0.58 10.14 16.03
C SER A 480 -1.88 10.91 15.87
N PHE A 481 -1.84 11.93 15.02
CA PHE A 481 -2.98 12.72 14.62
C PHE A 481 -3.03 12.71 13.09
N ILE A 482 -4.10 12.16 12.53
CA ILE A 482 -4.36 12.15 11.10
C ILE A 482 -5.63 12.95 10.85
N LYS A 483 -5.53 13.91 9.93
CA LYS A 483 -6.65 14.67 9.40
C LYS A 483 -6.79 14.35 7.92
N THR A 484 -7.99 13.95 7.52
CA THR A 484 -8.34 13.72 6.11
C THR A 484 -9.50 14.63 5.76
N GLN A 485 -9.24 15.63 4.92
CA GLN A 485 -10.23 16.50 4.30
C GLN A 485 -10.33 16.14 2.81
N LEU A 486 -11.45 15.54 2.43
CA LEU A 486 -11.78 15.25 1.04
C LEU A 486 -12.42 16.47 0.38
N ARG A 487 -12.37 16.49 -0.95
CA ARG A 487 -13.15 17.40 -1.78
C ARG A 487 -14.18 16.61 -2.59
N ASN A 488 -15.33 17.22 -2.82
CA ASN A 488 -16.36 16.71 -3.73
C ASN A 488 -16.66 17.75 -4.82
N ALA A 489 -17.25 17.32 -5.94
CA ALA A 489 -17.74 18.25 -6.96
C ALA A 489 -18.69 19.27 -6.32
N ASP A 490 -18.49 20.56 -6.61
CA ASP A 490 -19.32 21.63 -6.08
C ASP A 490 -20.73 21.53 -6.69
N PRO A 491 -21.76 21.20 -5.87
CA PRO A 491 -23.12 21.02 -6.38
C PRO A 491 -23.76 22.32 -6.86
N ASN A 492 -23.20 23.48 -6.47
CA ASN A 492 -23.76 24.79 -6.78
C ASN A 492 -23.18 25.40 -8.06
N THR A 493 -22.29 24.69 -8.76
CA THR A 493 -21.66 25.19 -9.99
C THR A 493 -21.78 24.17 -11.12
N SER A 494 -22.42 24.56 -12.22
CA SER A 494 -22.52 23.78 -13.46
C SER A 494 -21.44 24.14 -14.48
N THR A 495 -20.29 24.61 -13.99
CA THR A 495 -19.24 25.20 -14.82
C THR A 495 -18.20 24.17 -15.21
N PHE A 496 -17.62 24.30 -16.41
CA PHE A 496 -16.59 23.39 -16.90
C PHE A 496 -15.20 24.06 -16.87
N PRO A 497 -14.14 23.35 -16.44
CA PRO A 497 -14.16 22.04 -15.77
C PRO A 497 -14.80 22.12 -14.36
N PRO A 498 -15.38 21.02 -13.86
CA PRO A 498 -16.02 20.99 -12.55
C PRO A 498 -15.02 21.37 -11.46
N THR A 499 -15.45 22.21 -10.52
CA THR A 499 -14.60 22.61 -9.39
C THR A 499 -14.92 21.71 -8.20
N HIS A 500 -13.89 21.22 -7.51
CA HIS A 500 -14.07 20.43 -6.29
C HIS A 500 -13.93 21.35 -5.07
N THR A 501 -14.82 21.19 -4.10
CA THR A 501 -14.90 21.99 -2.87
C THR A 501 -14.93 21.09 -1.63
N THR A 502 -14.57 21.67 -0.48
CA THR A 502 -14.70 21.03 0.84
C THR A 502 -16.07 21.26 1.47
N GLN A 503 -16.88 22.16 0.91
CA GLN A 503 -18.22 22.46 1.41
C GLN A 503 -19.11 21.20 1.37
N GLY A 504 -19.77 20.91 2.49
CA GLY A 504 -20.60 19.71 2.64
C GLY A 504 -19.82 18.41 2.92
N VAL A 505 -18.48 18.44 2.98
CA VAL A 505 -17.65 17.27 3.27
C VAL A 505 -16.95 17.43 4.63
N PRO A 506 -17.39 16.73 5.69
CA PRO A 506 -16.79 16.87 7.01
C PRO A 506 -15.38 16.28 7.05
N ALA A 507 -14.46 16.96 7.75
CA ALA A 507 -13.12 16.44 8.02
C ALA A 507 -13.19 15.17 8.88
N GLN A 508 -12.40 14.17 8.51
CA GLN A 508 -12.21 12.95 9.28
C GLN A 508 -10.94 13.05 10.13
N PHE A 509 -11.02 12.58 11.37
CA PHE A 509 -9.91 12.61 12.32
C PHE A 509 -9.65 11.22 12.86
N GLU A 510 -8.45 10.71 12.67
CA GLU A 510 -7.98 9.49 13.33
C GLU A 510 -6.88 9.86 14.31
N LYS A 511 -7.05 9.45 15.56
CA LYS A 511 -6.15 9.84 16.64
C LYS A 511 -5.87 8.67 17.55
N TYR A 512 -4.63 8.60 17.99
CA TYR A 512 -4.29 7.83 19.17
C TYR A 512 -3.17 8.53 19.91
N TRP A 513 -3.17 8.40 21.23
CA TRP A 513 -2.06 8.81 22.06
C TRP A 513 -1.82 7.72 23.10
N LEU A 514 -0.87 6.85 22.80
CA LEU A 514 -0.48 5.75 23.66
C LEU A 514 0.57 6.24 24.65
N PHE A 515 0.45 5.80 25.90
CA PHE A 515 1.45 6.01 26.93
C PHE A 515 1.78 4.68 27.61
N ASN A 516 2.88 4.10 27.17
CA ASN A 516 3.40 2.82 27.63
C ASN A 516 4.47 3.05 28.70
N ARG A 517 4.39 2.32 29.81
CA ARG A 517 5.33 2.41 30.93
C ARG A 517 5.77 1.02 31.31
N ASN A 518 7.07 0.75 31.22
CA ASN A 518 7.69 -0.50 31.63
C ASN A 518 8.53 -0.26 32.88
N TYR A 519 8.45 -1.18 33.82
CA TYR A 519 9.18 -1.20 35.07
C TYR A 519 9.85 -2.56 35.19
N ALA A 520 11.13 -2.59 35.53
CA ALA A 520 11.79 -3.82 35.92
C ALA A 520 12.74 -3.56 37.09
N ALA A 521 12.73 -4.46 38.07
CA ALA A 521 13.66 -4.41 39.19
C ALA A 521 14.15 -5.83 39.49
N VAL A 522 15.47 -6.02 39.48
CA VAL A 522 16.11 -7.27 39.88
C VAL A 522 16.76 -7.05 41.23
N TRP A 523 16.36 -7.84 42.21
CA TRP A 523 16.85 -7.77 43.57
C TRP A 523 17.44 -9.12 43.99
N ASN A 524 18.76 -9.19 43.99
CA ASN A 524 19.49 -10.30 44.62
C ASN A 524 19.49 -10.09 46.14
N LEU A 525 18.41 -10.55 46.80
CA LEU A 525 18.23 -10.46 48.25
C LEU A 525 19.35 -11.20 48.98
N SER A 526 19.79 -12.34 48.47
CA SER A 526 20.97 -13.07 48.93
C SER A 526 21.72 -13.66 47.74
N GLN A 527 22.89 -14.27 47.96
CA GLN A 527 23.60 -15.03 46.92
C GLN A 527 22.78 -16.20 46.34
N SER A 528 21.74 -16.62 47.05
CA SER A 528 20.89 -17.75 46.67
C SER A 528 19.42 -17.37 46.45
N LEU A 529 19.03 -16.12 46.70
CA LEU A 529 17.65 -15.65 46.58
C LEU A 529 17.60 -14.42 45.68
N THR A 530 16.97 -14.58 44.51
CA THR A 530 16.74 -13.50 43.54
C THR A 530 15.25 -13.26 43.39
N LEU A 531 14.85 -12.00 43.54
CA LEU A 531 13.51 -11.50 43.26
C LEU A 531 13.56 -10.66 41.98
N ASN A 532 12.70 -10.97 41.03
CA ASN A 532 12.51 -10.22 39.79
C ASN A 532 11.10 -9.63 39.76
N TYR A 533 11.01 -8.33 39.60
CA TYR A 533 9.76 -7.60 39.47
C TYR A 533 9.70 -6.99 38.07
N VAL A 534 8.66 -7.28 37.30
CA VAL A 534 8.40 -6.68 35.99
C VAL A 534 6.96 -6.19 35.95
N ALA A 535 6.74 -4.96 35.52
CA ALA A 535 5.41 -4.44 35.27
C ALA A 535 5.37 -3.64 33.96
N ALA A 536 4.27 -3.75 33.21
CA ALA A 536 4.03 -3.01 31.98
C ALA A 536 2.61 -2.43 32.04
N SER A 537 2.49 -1.10 31.93
CA SER A 537 1.22 -0.38 31.88
C SER A 537 1.07 0.27 30.51
N GLN A 538 0.08 -0.18 29.75
CA GLN A 538 -0.32 0.41 28.47
C GLN A 538 -1.58 1.23 28.69
N ALA A 539 -1.48 2.55 28.50
CA ALA A 539 -2.58 3.48 28.68
C ALA A 539 -2.83 4.32 27.42
N ILE A 540 -4.03 4.86 27.30
CA ILE A 540 -4.42 5.80 26.26
C ILE A 540 -4.70 7.15 26.90
N VAL A 541 -4.10 8.22 26.37
CA VAL A 541 -4.44 9.60 26.73
C VAL A 541 -5.65 10.00 25.88
N ASP A 542 -6.76 10.31 26.54
CA ASP A 542 -8.02 10.60 25.85
C ASP A 542 -7.98 12.05 25.30
N GLU A 543 -8.13 12.18 23.99
CA GLU A 543 -8.22 13.46 23.30
C GLU A 543 -9.67 13.76 22.85
N PRO A 544 -10.12 15.03 22.92
CA PRO A 544 -11.45 15.40 22.47
C PRO A 544 -11.59 15.32 20.93
N TYR A 545 -12.85 15.28 20.47
CA TYR A 545 -13.19 15.22 19.06
C TYR A 545 -12.68 16.44 18.25
N GLY A 546 -12.28 16.20 17.00
CA GLY A 546 -11.79 17.21 16.05
C GLY A 546 -10.46 17.86 16.45
N GLU A 547 -10.07 18.96 15.83
CA GLU A 547 -8.81 19.64 16.18
C GLU A 547 -8.80 20.16 17.64
N VAL A 548 -7.62 20.13 18.27
CA VAL A 548 -7.39 20.67 19.63
C VAL A 548 -7.14 22.18 19.56
N ASN A 549 -8.18 22.92 19.19
CA ASN A 549 -8.12 24.36 18.91
C ASN A 549 -8.57 25.24 20.09
N SER A 550 -9.45 24.75 20.97
CA SER A 550 -9.94 25.52 22.13
C SER A 550 -9.17 25.23 23.42
N GLN A 551 -9.19 26.18 24.35
CA GLN A 551 -8.54 26.02 25.67
C GLN A 551 -9.14 24.86 26.46
N ALA A 552 -10.48 24.73 26.50
CA ALA A 552 -11.15 23.60 27.16
C ALA A 552 -10.70 22.22 26.63
N LYS A 553 -10.44 22.11 25.32
CA LYS A 553 -9.91 20.88 24.71
C LYS A 553 -8.47 20.62 25.16
N ARG A 554 -7.61 21.65 25.21
CA ARG A 554 -6.23 21.55 25.72
C ARG A 554 -6.20 21.14 27.18
N ASP A 555 -7.05 21.72 28.01
CA ASP A 555 -7.16 21.40 29.43
C ASP A 555 -7.64 19.96 29.66
N SER A 556 -8.54 19.44 28.82
CA SER A 556 -8.96 18.04 28.84
C SER A 556 -7.79 17.09 28.56
N VAL A 557 -7.01 17.39 27.53
CA VAL A 557 -5.82 16.60 27.15
C VAL A 557 -4.79 16.64 28.27
N TRP A 558 -4.53 17.81 28.85
CA TRP A 558 -3.58 17.97 29.95
C TRP A 558 -4.02 17.17 31.18
N ARG A 559 -5.30 17.26 31.58
CA ARG A 559 -5.85 16.43 32.67
C ARG A 559 -5.68 14.93 32.42
N SER A 560 -5.95 14.48 31.19
CA SER A 560 -5.73 13.07 30.84
C SER A 560 -4.25 12.69 30.92
N LEU A 561 -3.34 13.58 30.53
CA LEU A 561 -1.90 13.34 30.58
C LEU A 561 -1.37 13.29 32.02
N THR A 562 -1.79 14.23 32.88
CA THR A 562 -1.40 14.26 34.30
C THR A 562 -1.94 13.08 35.07
N ASN A 563 -3.08 12.52 34.66
CA ASN A 563 -3.65 11.29 35.21
C ASN A 563 -3.03 10.01 34.61
N PHE A 564 -1.94 10.12 33.85
CA PHE A 564 -1.24 9.03 33.16
C PHE A 564 -2.08 8.25 32.12
N GLY A 565 -3.16 8.85 31.65
CA GLY A 565 -4.10 8.25 30.72
C GLY A 565 -4.92 7.12 31.35
N ARG A 566 -5.90 6.64 30.59
CA ARG A 566 -6.74 5.52 30.97
C ARG A 566 -6.05 4.21 30.63
N THR A 567 -5.70 3.42 31.65
CA THR A 567 -5.03 2.13 31.48
C THR A 567 -5.91 1.15 30.70
N LYS A 568 -5.37 0.59 29.62
CA LYS A 568 -6.02 -0.42 28.78
C LYS A 568 -5.52 -1.83 29.06
N ASN A 569 -4.23 -1.96 29.35
CA ASN A 569 -3.65 -3.23 29.74
C ASN A 569 -2.58 -2.97 30.80
N PHE A 570 -2.57 -3.79 31.84
CA PHE A 570 -1.57 -3.75 32.89
C PHE A 570 -1.12 -5.17 33.21
N ASP A 571 0.14 -5.44 32.99
CA ASP A 571 0.79 -6.72 33.27
C ASP A 571 1.78 -6.54 34.42
N GLN A 572 1.68 -7.36 35.45
CA GLN A 572 2.61 -7.39 36.56
C GLN A 572 3.06 -8.82 36.78
N ARG A 573 4.36 -9.03 36.95
CA ARG A 573 4.97 -10.33 37.22
C ARG A 573 6.03 -10.19 38.30
N ILE A 574 5.94 -11.08 39.29
CA ILE A 574 6.89 -11.19 40.39
C ILE A 574 7.41 -12.62 40.36
N GLY A 575 8.69 -12.78 40.09
CA GLY A 575 9.37 -14.08 40.07
C GLY A 575 10.41 -14.14 41.17
N THR A 576 10.31 -15.14 42.04
CA THR A 576 11.29 -15.41 43.08
C THR A 576 11.97 -16.73 42.78
N THR A 577 13.29 -16.70 42.65
CA THR A 577 14.13 -17.89 42.48
C THR A 577 14.98 -18.06 43.72
N TRP A 578 14.80 -19.17 44.43
CA TRP A 578 15.55 -19.52 45.62
C TRP A 578 16.33 -20.82 45.41
N GLN A 579 17.65 -20.69 45.31
CA GLN A 579 18.56 -21.82 45.40
C GLN A 579 18.65 -22.26 46.86
N LEU A 580 18.11 -23.43 47.17
CA LEU A 580 18.12 -23.95 48.54
C LEU A 580 19.58 -24.29 48.93
N PRO A 581 20.13 -23.70 50.00
CA PRO A 581 21.53 -23.88 50.39
C PRO A 581 21.79 -25.24 51.09
N LEU A 582 21.24 -26.33 50.54
CA LEU A 582 21.31 -27.68 51.11
C LEU A 582 22.73 -28.22 51.14
N GLN A 583 23.54 -27.82 50.16
CA GLN A 583 24.99 -28.06 50.09
C GLN A 583 25.77 -27.58 51.31
N LYS A 584 25.24 -26.58 52.03
CA LYS A 584 25.87 -26.03 53.23
C LYS A 584 25.49 -26.78 54.50
N THR A 585 24.53 -27.71 54.42
CA THR A 585 24.15 -28.55 55.57
C THR A 585 24.89 -29.89 55.51
N PRO A 586 25.53 -30.33 56.62
CA PRO A 586 26.23 -31.61 56.66
C PRO A 586 25.34 -32.83 56.46
N PHE A 587 24.02 -32.70 56.32
CA PHE A 587 23.10 -33.82 56.11
C PHE A 587 22.56 -33.90 54.67
N PHE A 588 22.41 -32.77 53.97
CA PHE A 588 21.79 -32.67 52.64
C PHE A 588 22.74 -32.18 51.54
N ASP A 589 24.04 -32.31 51.75
CA ASP A 589 25.09 -31.87 50.82
C ASP A 589 25.06 -32.56 49.43
N TRP A 590 24.45 -33.74 49.37
CA TRP A 590 24.18 -34.52 48.16
C TRP A 590 22.91 -34.10 47.40
N LEU A 591 22.15 -33.11 47.90
CA LEU A 591 20.95 -32.59 47.24
C LEU A 591 21.21 -31.18 46.68
N THR A 592 20.83 -30.96 45.42
CA THR A 592 20.61 -29.61 44.88
C THR A 592 19.13 -29.39 44.64
N ALA A 593 18.62 -28.23 45.02
CA ALA A 593 17.22 -27.89 44.84
C ALA A 593 17.07 -26.38 44.63
N GLN A 594 16.19 -26.02 43.71
CA GLN A 594 15.85 -24.67 43.32
C GLN A 594 14.33 -24.54 43.37
N ALA A 595 13.85 -23.66 44.24
CA ALA A 595 12.44 -23.29 44.30
C ALA A 595 12.20 -22.05 43.44
N VAL A 596 11.23 -22.11 42.54
CA VAL A 596 10.78 -21.01 41.70
C VAL A 596 9.34 -20.68 42.08
N TYR A 597 9.06 -19.42 42.34
CA TYR A 597 7.73 -18.91 42.64
C TYR A 597 7.42 -17.71 41.75
N ASN A 598 6.56 -17.89 40.75
CA ASN A 598 6.12 -16.80 39.88
C ASN A 598 4.67 -16.46 40.16
N VAL A 599 4.36 -15.17 40.27
CA VAL A 599 3.00 -14.64 40.39
C VAL A 599 2.81 -13.58 39.32
N GLY A 600 1.72 -13.69 38.57
CA GLY A 600 1.33 -12.74 37.54
C GLY A 600 -0.06 -12.19 37.77
N VAL A 601 -0.25 -10.90 37.53
CA VAL A 601 -1.56 -10.25 37.45
C VAL A 601 -1.63 -9.53 36.10
N ASN A 602 -2.71 -9.75 35.36
CA ASN A 602 -3.02 -9.04 34.13
C ASN A 602 -4.40 -8.40 34.28
N PHE A 603 -4.48 -7.10 33.99
CA PHE A 603 -5.73 -6.36 33.87
C PHE A 603 -5.89 -5.92 32.42
N GLN A 604 -7.03 -6.24 31.82
CA GLN A 604 -7.38 -5.84 30.46
C GLN A 604 -8.70 -5.09 30.48
N ALA A 605 -8.67 -3.83 30.05
CA ALA A 605 -9.86 -3.00 29.95
C ALA A 605 -10.67 -3.36 28.72
N ASN A 606 -12.00 -3.34 28.85
CA ASN A 606 -12.90 -3.54 27.71
C ASN A 606 -12.93 -2.30 26.80
N SER A 607 -13.61 -2.38 25.66
CA SER A 607 -13.79 -1.20 24.80
C SER A 607 -14.56 -0.11 25.55
N LEU A 608 -14.25 1.15 25.21
CA LEU A 608 -14.85 2.28 25.91
C LEU A 608 -16.33 2.39 25.55
N GLY A 609 -17.20 2.50 26.57
CA GLY A 609 -18.61 2.83 26.38
C GLY A 609 -19.51 1.67 25.97
N ILE A 610 -19.02 0.41 25.97
CA ILE A 610 -19.91 -0.74 25.76
C ILE A 610 -20.84 -0.88 26.97
N ARG A 611 -22.15 -0.90 26.68
CA ARG A 611 -23.22 -1.12 27.65
C ARG A 611 -24.16 -2.20 27.15
N ASP A 612 -24.75 -2.96 28.07
CA ASP A 612 -25.82 -3.90 27.76
C ASP A 612 -27.14 -3.16 27.46
N THR A 613 -28.14 -3.88 26.96
CA THR A 613 -29.54 -3.48 26.76
C THR A 613 -30.16 -2.78 27.97
N LEU A 614 -29.72 -3.11 29.20
CA LEU A 614 -30.14 -2.48 30.45
C LEU A 614 -29.29 -1.24 30.84
N GLY A 615 -28.40 -0.78 29.97
CA GLY A 615 -27.52 0.38 30.18
C GLY A 615 -26.32 0.12 31.12
N GLN A 616 -26.16 -1.10 31.61
CA GLN A 616 -25.04 -1.49 32.50
C GLN A 616 -23.74 -1.61 31.71
N ALA A 617 -22.65 -1.07 32.25
CA ALA A 617 -21.34 -1.12 31.61
C ALA A 617 -20.76 -2.54 31.68
N PHE A 618 -20.17 -3.00 30.58
CA PHE A 618 -19.40 -4.24 30.61
C PHE A 618 -18.12 -4.03 31.42
N GLY A 619 -17.90 -4.88 32.42
CA GLY A 619 -16.68 -4.82 33.23
C GLY A 619 -15.43 -5.28 32.47
N ASN A 620 -14.28 -4.97 33.07
CA ASN A 620 -12.96 -5.34 32.60
C ASN A 620 -12.64 -6.81 32.94
N VAL A 621 -11.49 -7.31 32.51
CA VAL A 621 -11.05 -8.68 32.81
C VAL A 621 -9.78 -8.62 33.64
N ILE A 622 -9.76 -9.34 34.76
CA ILE A 622 -8.53 -9.58 35.54
C ILE A 622 -8.16 -11.05 35.43
N ARG A 623 -6.88 -11.33 35.22
CA ARG A 623 -6.32 -12.68 35.23
C ARG A 623 -5.19 -12.73 36.25
N ASN A 624 -5.18 -13.78 37.07
CA ASN A 624 -4.03 -14.09 37.92
C ASN A 624 -3.41 -15.39 37.46
N SER A 625 -2.09 -15.47 37.54
CA SER A 625 -1.32 -16.70 37.35
C SER A 625 -0.40 -16.92 38.54
N ARG A 626 -0.23 -18.18 38.93
CA ARG A 626 0.70 -18.60 39.97
C ARG A 626 1.43 -19.84 39.51
N GLU A 627 2.74 -19.85 39.67
CA GLU A 627 3.58 -21.00 39.40
C GLU A 627 4.46 -21.28 40.61
N ARG A 628 4.47 -22.55 41.03
CA ARG A 628 5.35 -23.08 42.06
C ARG A 628 6.10 -24.23 41.45
N ALA A 629 7.40 -24.06 41.22
CA ALA A 629 8.25 -25.13 40.73
C ALA A 629 9.37 -25.44 41.70
N LEU A 630 9.70 -26.72 41.83
CA LEU A 630 10.84 -27.23 42.57
C LEU A 630 11.65 -28.11 41.61
N VAL A 631 12.82 -27.62 41.24
CA VAL A 631 13.75 -28.30 40.35
C VAL A 631 14.97 -28.70 41.14
N GLY A 632 15.41 -29.94 41.06
CA GLY A 632 16.58 -30.37 41.79
C GLY A 632 17.22 -31.63 41.25
N ARG A 633 18.36 -31.95 41.83
CA ARG A 633 19.13 -33.15 41.53
C ARG A 633 19.59 -33.80 42.82
N ILE A 634 19.34 -35.09 42.91
CA ILE A 634 19.91 -35.98 43.91
C ILE A 634 21.21 -36.52 43.32
N ASP A 635 22.35 -36.28 44.00
CA ASP A 635 23.64 -36.87 43.65
C ASP A 635 23.92 -38.08 44.54
N PHE A 636 23.67 -39.26 44.01
CA PHE A 636 23.89 -40.50 44.75
C PHE A 636 25.37 -40.82 44.93
N VAL A 637 26.27 -40.32 44.07
CA VAL A 637 27.72 -40.53 44.23
C VAL A 637 28.21 -39.81 45.48
N ALA A 638 27.75 -38.56 45.69
CA ALA A 638 28.03 -37.80 46.90
C ALA A 638 27.45 -38.48 48.16
N LEU A 639 26.21 -39.00 48.07
CA LEU A 639 25.56 -39.74 49.17
C LEU A 639 26.31 -41.04 49.53
N TYR A 640 26.68 -41.85 48.54
CA TYR A 640 27.38 -43.12 48.76
C TYR A 640 28.78 -42.92 49.34
N ASN A 641 29.47 -41.83 48.99
CA ASN A 641 30.79 -41.50 49.54
C ASN A 641 30.76 -41.13 51.03
N LYS A 642 29.59 -40.81 51.58
CA LYS A 642 29.39 -40.42 52.97
C LYS A 642 29.12 -41.61 53.90
N ILE A 643 28.55 -42.68 53.36
CA ILE A 643 28.35 -43.93 54.09
C ILE A 643 29.71 -44.63 54.18
N ALA A 644 30.28 -44.73 55.39
CA ALA A 644 31.62 -45.27 55.62
C ALA A 644 31.81 -46.67 54.99
N GLY A 645 30.77 -47.50 55.00
CA GLY A 645 30.75 -48.83 54.40
C GLY A 645 30.62 -48.90 52.87
N LEU A 646 30.45 -47.78 52.15
CA LEU A 646 30.28 -47.73 50.68
C LEU A 646 31.32 -46.85 49.97
N ARG A 647 32.14 -46.11 50.72
CA ARG A 647 33.20 -45.23 50.20
C ARG A 647 34.27 -45.96 49.37
N TRP A 648 34.54 -47.23 49.69
CA TRP A 648 35.53 -48.07 49.01
C TRP A 648 35.13 -48.47 47.57
N VAL A 649 33.83 -48.35 47.23
CA VAL A 649 33.28 -48.70 45.90
C VAL A 649 33.63 -47.61 44.87
N ASN A 650 33.62 -46.35 45.32
CA ASN A 650 33.84 -45.14 44.51
C ASN A 650 35.27 -44.59 44.59
N SER A 651 36.13 -45.13 45.46
CA SER A 651 37.54 -44.72 45.53
C SER A 651 38.27 -45.05 44.21
N PRO A 652 38.99 -44.08 43.60
CA PRO A 652 39.82 -44.35 42.44
C PRO A 652 40.89 -45.39 42.80
N ARG A 653 41.29 -46.21 41.82
CA ARG A 653 42.39 -47.15 42.04
C ARG A 653 43.63 -46.33 42.44
N PRO A 654 44.32 -46.65 43.55
CA PRO A 654 45.59 -46.03 43.82
C PRO A 654 46.52 -46.27 42.61
N PRO A 655 47.20 -45.25 42.08
CA PRO A 655 48.15 -45.45 41.01
C PRO A 655 49.19 -46.47 41.47
N ARG A 656 49.48 -47.48 40.62
CA ARG A 656 50.56 -48.43 40.91
C ARG A 656 51.85 -47.62 41.03
N ARG A 657 52.40 -47.58 42.24
CA ARG A 657 53.75 -47.09 42.49
C ARG A 657 54.71 -48.19 42.06
N ASP A 658 55.42 -48.01 40.95
CA ASP A 658 56.60 -48.81 40.65
C ASP A 658 57.75 -48.27 41.52
N ILE A 659 58.02 -48.95 42.64
CA ILE A 659 59.15 -48.63 43.51
C ILE A 659 59.98 -49.89 43.73
N ALA A 660 61.29 -49.77 43.51
CA ALA A 660 62.30 -50.79 43.77
C ALA A 660 62.37 -51.14 45.27
N ARG A 661 62.41 -52.44 45.59
CA ARG A 661 62.32 -52.98 46.96
C ARG A 661 63.62 -52.74 47.76
N SER A 662 63.48 -52.29 49.01
CA SER A 662 64.50 -52.45 50.06
C SER A 662 64.09 -53.62 50.97
N PRO A 663 65.01 -54.50 51.41
CA PRO A 663 64.67 -55.64 52.27
C PRO A 663 64.50 -55.17 53.72
N GLY A 664 63.26 -55.19 54.24
CA GLY A 664 63.01 -54.94 55.67
C GLY A 664 61.68 -54.29 56.05
N ASP A 665 60.89 -53.78 55.10
CA ASP A 665 59.57 -53.22 55.42
C ASP A 665 58.49 -54.32 55.48
N PHE A 666 57.83 -54.44 56.64
CA PHE A 666 56.58 -55.17 56.75
C PHE A 666 55.46 -54.33 56.15
N GLU A 667 55.13 -54.60 54.89
CA GLU A 667 53.93 -54.07 54.26
C GLU A 667 52.71 -54.76 54.90
N GLU A 668 51.95 -54.01 55.71
CA GLU A 668 50.62 -54.45 56.13
C GLU A 668 49.75 -54.49 54.87
N VAL A 669 49.54 -55.69 54.32
CA VAL A 669 48.70 -55.91 53.15
C VAL A 669 47.27 -55.54 53.54
N GLU A 670 46.86 -54.30 53.29
CA GLU A 670 45.45 -53.94 53.27
C GLU A 670 44.76 -54.85 52.26
N ARG A 671 43.92 -55.77 52.76
CA ARG A 671 43.13 -56.69 51.94
C ARG A 671 42.33 -55.87 50.92
N GLN A 672 42.75 -55.91 49.66
CA GLN A 672 41.96 -55.33 48.59
C GLN A 672 40.62 -56.05 48.52
N PRO A 673 39.47 -55.34 48.59
CA PRO A 673 38.17 -55.97 48.43
C PRO A 673 38.12 -56.64 47.05
N SER A 674 37.60 -57.88 47.00
CA SER A 674 37.47 -58.70 45.79
C SER A 674 36.95 -57.86 44.61
N GLN A 675 37.62 -57.94 43.44
CA GLN A 675 37.21 -57.20 42.24
C GLN A 675 35.77 -57.53 41.83
N PHE A 676 35.34 -58.77 42.07
CA PHE A 676 33.95 -59.19 41.85
C PHE A 676 33.00 -58.45 42.80
N VAL A 677 33.35 -58.36 44.09
CA VAL A 677 32.56 -57.63 45.11
C VAL A 677 32.50 -56.13 44.80
N LYS A 678 33.59 -55.51 44.32
CA LYS A 678 33.61 -54.10 43.89
C LYS A 678 32.78 -53.87 42.62
N THR A 679 32.76 -54.82 41.70
CA THR A 679 31.98 -54.73 40.45
C THR A 679 30.49 -54.95 40.71
N LEU A 680 30.14 -55.96 41.51
CA LEU A 680 28.77 -56.22 41.95
C LEU A 680 28.19 -55.06 42.78
N ALA A 681 28.98 -54.49 43.70
CA ALA A 681 28.58 -53.30 44.45
C ALA A 681 28.36 -52.07 43.55
N ARG A 682 29.17 -51.88 42.49
CA ARG A 682 28.93 -50.82 41.48
C ARG A 682 27.69 -51.05 40.65
N VAL A 683 27.35 -52.31 40.35
CA VAL A 683 26.10 -52.68 39.65
C VAL A 683 24.88 -52.38 40.53
N LEU A 684 24.96 -52.67 41.84
CA LEU A 684 23.93 -52.31 42.80
C LEU A 684 23.81 -50.79 43.04
N LEU A 685 24.91 -50.04 42.90
CA LEU A 685 24.97 -48.58 43.00
C LEU A 685 24.93 -47.86 41.63
N THR A 686 24.26 -48.45 40.64
CA THR A 686 24.19 -47.93 39.25
C THR A 686 23.51 -46.58 39.12
N VAL A 687 22.54 -46.27 39.98
CA VAL A 687 21.88 -44.97 40.00
C VAL A 687 22.85 -43.92 40.54
N ARG A 688 23.39 -43.09 39.64
CA ARG A 688 24.35 -42.03 39.97
C ARG A 688 23.70 -40.69 40.29
N GLY A 689 22.48 -40.46 39.81
CA GLY A 689 21.74 -39.24 40.10
C GLY A 689 20.30 -39.30 39.61
N ILE A 690 19.41 -38.58 40.29
CA ILE A 690 18.01 -38.38 39.87
C ILE A 690 17.78 -36.88 39.75
N ASN A 691 17.36 -36.43 38.56
CA ASN A 691 16.84 -35.08 38.39
C ASN A 691 15.33 -35.12 38.62
N TYR A 692 14.80 -34.19 39.39
CA TYR A 692 13.37 -34.03 39.59
C TYR A 692 12.95 -32.60 39.23
N ASN A 693 11.77 -32.49 38.62
CA ASN A 693 11.12 -31.23 38.32
C ASN A 693 9.64 -31.38 38.68
N TYR A 694 9.21 -30.65 39.70
CA TYR A 694 7.82 -30.61 40.14
C TYR A 694 7.30 -29.20 39.93
N SER A 695 6.26 -29.01 39.13
CA SER A 695 5.69 -27.71 38.81
C SER A 695 4.16 -27.75 38.96
N ILE A 696 3.61 -26.77 39.67
CA ILE A 696 2.18 -26.49 39.75
C ILE A 696 1.94 -25.12 39.14
N GLN A 697 1.09 -25.06 38.13
CA GLN A 697 0.63 -23.82 37.49
C GLN A 697 -0.87 -23.67 37.70
N GLU A 698 -1.29 -22.51 38.21
CA GLU A 698 -2.68 -22.17 38.50
C GLU A 698 -3.03 -20.85 37.83
N HIS A 699 -4.21 -20.78 37.23
CA HIS A 699 -4.72 -19.59 36.55
C HIS A 699 -6.15 -19.32 37.01
N THR A 700 -6.46 -18.05 37.28
CA THR A 700 -7.83 -17.60 37.57
C THR A 700 -8.19 -16.43 36.67
N ILE A 701 -9.39 -16.42 36.10
CA ILE A 701 -9.91 -15.32 35.28
C ILE A 701 -11.21 -14.81 35.89
N MET A 702 -11.31 -13.49 36.03
CA MET A 702 -12.50 -12.78 36.50
C MET A 702 -12.91 -11.75 35.44
N PRO A 703 -13.83 -12.10 34.53
CA PRO A 703 -14.45 -11.14 33.62
C PRO A 703 -15.53 -10.33 34.35
N GLY A 704 -15.83 -9.13 33.87
CA GLY A 704 -16.86 -8.27 34.46
C GLY A 704 -16.40 -7.43 35.67
N PHE A 705 -15.08 -7.31 35.88
CA PHE A 705 -14.52 -6.50 36.96
C PHE A 705 -14.73 -5.00 36.72
N LEU A 706 -15.53 -4.35 37.55
CA LEU A 706 -15.70 -2.90 37.56
C LEU A 706 -14.83 -2.31 38.67
N PRO A 707 -13.85 -1.45 38.35
CA PRO A 707 -13.13 -0.69 39.39
C PRO A 707 -14.12 0.25 40.09
N PHE A 708 -14.13 0.23 41.42
CA PHE A 708 -14.95 1.10 42.26
C PHE A 708 -14.60 2.57 42.10
#